data_AF-A0A962TCA1-F1
#
_entry.id   AF-A0A962TCA1-F1
#
_cell.length_a   1.000
_cell.length_b   1.000
_cell.length_c   1.000
_cell.angle_alpha   90.00
_cell.angle_beta   90.00
_cell.angle_gamma   90.00
#
_symmetry.space_group_name_H-M   'P 1'
#
loop_
_entity.id
_entity.type
_entity.pdbx_description
1 polymer ?
#
loop_
_entity_poly.entity_id
_entity_poly.type
_entity_poly.pdbx_seq_one_letter_code
_entity_poly.pdbx_strand_id
1 'polypeptide(L)'
;MHRQLIARRALLGALLTGTFFAAPGVGADGFSIERATWSTDRDRLVVRGEGADDDRVTVVNAYAPNQVLGSDRIDDDDWRVRTRSPSPVPCRIRAILSDGTTLERDVRRAPTDCAPKSASEPPPPVPDITVADVVASEDSGSMTFVVSLSVTAEQAVSFEYATRNGVAQADDDFIEANGTLTIPAGSLSGNITIGLVDDTVSEPIEAFTLELSSAENAVLADSVATGTILDDDSGNPPPPPPPPGTGLSINSTSANEPLAGLPASPVPSNDLLNSGTHALLVANDLGMHCADLDYQIFSILPPFNVVHAQVLLRGEEPQILDDTTIDVVYSATSSDNDPALANKTAAQRGEPVFKGNFWEEMAVLNDPGTTLPLWYQVYSPLFFGLLQPADLVQDQGLPVPESMKLAGNGIEPSCLTTADPRAECQLLQAWMPGNLDPYVVNDQQRFDRFDHDVNFFNGLLGGLGLGAVIPDTNWFAAEGVAIMPVDDEGRSNAYPLMRVQAIDKATQQVVASTDVVLPVASEADCQSCHARAMDCATITQETYGYTMACTEEALDRHDLADLGGVMTLDGDDLGALPPGDTLEQRLLNTAKINILRTHDAKHGTTLDSRRRVVCASCHYSPALDLAQLGPTDSAATEQTQHISMSRAMHGHHGDLFAKDNATASLFPNMPAPNDPIRLQPVANHLDLYPLAGDSEQTVEEYVLQQSCYSCHPGKRTDCLRGAMASAGIVCQDCHGDMLAVGNDFSHDFPNNAGNIDTGKRVPWAVEPGCQSCHVGDATSQPGDTSGFIYAADSIRLLRAYRTGDVDATPIRATGSRFSENRIVNDQNQPVDVLYRLSKGHGGVMCEGCHGSTHAIWPNGNPNANDNVAAIQIQGHAGTISECTVCHETDQLSASTQDGPHGMHLVDDRRFWREAHKDAAKRENGRPNGGTCGSCHGSDHRGTVLSRTPVDRSWSVESRNRTVAAGEPVGCDVCHSLDKSFER
;
A
#
# COMPACT_ATOMS: atom_id res chain seq x y z
N MET A 1 -46.58 -24.33 -13.22
CA MET A 1 -46.42 -25.36 -12.17
C MET A 1 -44.96 -25.84 -12.03
N HIS A 2 -44.18 -26.01 -13.10
CA HIS A 2 -42.73 -26.32 -13.00
C HIS A 2 -41.89 -25.25 -12.25
N ARG A 3 -42.07 -23.95 -12.51
CA ARG A 3 -41.36 -22.86 -11.78
C ARG A 3 -41.60 -22.82 -10.26
N GLN A 4 -42.72 -23.35 -9.75
CA GLN A 4 -43.01 -23.41 -8.31
C GLN A 4 -42.50 -24.70 -7.66
N LEU A 5 -42.19 -25.73 -8.46
CA LEU A 5 -41.57 -26.98 -7.99
C LEU A 5 -40.05 -26.83 -7.85
N ILE A 6 -39.40 -26.00 -8.67
CA ILE A 6 -37.97 -25.62 -8.57
C ILE A 6 -37.70 -24.92 -7.23
N ALA A 7 -38.48 -23.89 -6.89
CA ALA A 7 -38.37 -23.19 -5.60
C ALA A 7 -38.60 -24.12 -4.39
N ARG A 8 -39.43 -25.16 -4.51
CA ARG A 8 -39.69 -26.12 -3.42
C ARG A 8 -38.68 -27.25 -3.31
N ARG A 9 -38.00 -27.65 -4.40
CA ARG A 9 -36.89 -28.63 -4.35
C ARG A 9 -35.58 -28.00 -3.87
N ALA A 10 -35.28 -26.76 -4.27
CA ALA A 10 -34.16 -25.98 -3.73
C ALA A 10 -34.30 -25.77 -2.21
N LEU A 11 -35.52 -25.43 -1.73
CA LEU A 11 -35.76 -25.29 -0.28
C LEU A 11 -35.69 -26.62 0.50
N LEU A 12 -36.12 -27.75 -0.08
CA LEU A 12 -36.09 -29.04 0.64
C LEU A 12 -34.71 -29.70 0.69
N GLY A 13 -33.80 -29.39 -0.27
CA GLY A 13 -32.39 -29.79 -0.21
C GLY A 13 -31.58 -28.90 0.74
N ALA A 14 -31.81 -27.58 0.71
CA ALA A 14 -31.09 -26.60 1.53
C ALA A 14 -31.43 -26.66 3.04
N LEU A 15 -32.56 -27.29 3.41
CA LEU A 15 -32.91 -27.54 4.83
C LEU A 15 -32.09 -28.66 5.48
N LEU A 16 -31.30 -29.43 4.72
CA LEU A 16 -30.46 -30.53 5.24
C LEU A 16 -28.95 -30.31 5.05
N THR A 17 -28.54 -29.32 4.25
CA THR A 17 -27.15 -28.85 4.14
C THR A 17 -27.19 -27.33 4.07
N GLY A 18 -27.08 -26.67 5.22
CA GLY A 18 -27.14 -25.22 5.30
C GLY A 18 -25.97 -24.56 4.57
N THR A 19 -26.20 -24.09 3.35
CA THR A 19 -25.40 -23.06 2.67
C THR A 19 -26.21 -22.48 1.50
N PHE A 20 -26.57 -21.19 1.57
CA PHE A 20 -26.83 -20.37 0.40
C PHE A 20 -25.59 -19.47 0.25
N PHE A 21 -24.65 -19.86 -0.61
CA PHE A 21 -23.62 -18.96 -1.11
C PHE A 21 -23.94 -18.69 -2.59
N ALA A 22 -24.03 -17.42 -2.98
CA ALA A 22 -23.79 -17.06 -4.37
C ALA A 22 -22.27 -17.18 -4.60
N ALA A 23 -21.84 -18.31 -5.15
CA ALA A 23 -20.44 -18.55 -5.51
C ALA A 23 -19.97 -17.55 -6.61
N PRO A 24 -18.66 -17.25 -6.71
CA PRO A 24 -18.14 -16.45 -7.82
C PRO A 24 -18.46 -17.16 -9.14
N GLY A 25 -19.31 -16.52 -9.94
CA GLY A 25 -19.82 -17.04 -11.21
C GLY A 25 -21.31 -17.35 -11.26
N VAL A 26 -22.16 -16.83 -10.36
CA VAL A 26 -23.63 -16.92 -10.43
C VAL A 26 -24.22 -15.56 -10.86
N GLY A 27 -24.98 -15.55 -11.96
CA GLY A 27 -25.76 -14.40 -12.43
C GLY A 27 -27.21 -14.45 -11.95
N ALA A 28 -27.97 -13.37 -12.17
CA ALA A 28 -29.41 -13.38 -11.92
C ALA A 28 -30.10 -14.54 -12.66
N ASP A 29 -31.14 -15.13 -12.05
CA ASP A 29 -31.94 -16.24 -12.57
C ASP A 29 -31.32 -17.66 -12.55
N GLY A 30 -30.27 -17.90 -11.75
CA GLY A 30 -29.72 -19.25 -11.51
C GLY A 30 -28.77 -19.75 -12.60
N PHE A 31 -28.38 -18.88 -13.54
CA PHE A 31 -27.31 -19.15 -14.49
C PHE A 31 -25.94 -19.00 -13.82
N SER A 32 -25.08 -20.00 -13.93
CA SER A 32 -23.76 -19.96 -13.32
C SER A 32 -22.66 -20.62 -14.17
N ILE A 33 -21.41 -20.32 -13.87
CA ILE A 33 -20.24 -21.08 -14.33
C ILE A 33 -19.57 -21.65 -13.08
N GLU A 34 -19.74 -22.93 -12.80
CA GLU A 34 -19.15 -23.59 -11.61
C GLU A 34 -17.65 -23.88 -11.75
N ARG A 35 -17.19 -24.18 -12.97
CA ARG A 35 -15.82 -24.62 -13.20
C ARG A 35 -15.38 -24.32 -14.62
N ALA A 36 -14.23 -23.66 -14.76
CA ALA A 36 -13.43 -23.60 -15.98
C ALA A 36 -12.02 -24.09 -15.66
N THR A 37 -11.57 -25.19 -16.29
CA THR A 37 -10.27 -25.79 -15.95
C THR A 37 -9.56 -26.33 -17.18
N TRP A 38 -8.30 -25.94 -17.35
CA TRP A 38 -7.38 -26.51 -18.32
C TRP A 38 -6.67 -27.74 -17.74
N SER A 39 -6.58 -28.80 -18.54
CA SER A 39 -5.80 -29.99 -18.20
C SER A 39 -4.66 -30.13 -19.19
N THR A 40 -3.44 -29.83 -18.73
CA THR A 40 -2.20 -29.98 -19.51
C THR A 40 -1.99 -31.42 -19.96
N ASP A 41 -2.16 -32.39 -19.07
CA ASP A 41 -1.99 -33.83 -19.38
C ASP A 41 -2.96 -34.37 -20.44
N ARG A 42 -4.10 -33.69 -20.64
CA ARG A 42 -5.18 -34.13 -21.55
C ARG A 42 -5.46 -33.15 -22.69
N ASP A 43 -4.69 -32.06 -22.76
CA ASP A 43 -4.83 -30.97 -23.73
C ASP A 43 -6.30 -30.55 -23.93
N ARG A 44 -6.98 -30.28 -22.82
CA ARG A 44 -8.45 -30.11 -22.82
C ARG A 44 -8.94 -29.10 -21.80
N LEU A 45 -9.75 -28.17 -22.29
CA LEU A 45 -10.56 -27.25 -21.49
C LEU A 45 -11.90 -27.90 -21.18
N VAL A 46 -12.31 -27.84 -19.91
CA VAL A 46 -13.64 -28.24 -19.48
C VAL A 46 -14.29 -27.06 -18.77
N VAL A 47 -15.42 -26.62 -19.30
CA VAL A 47 -16.27 -25.60 -18.70
C VAL A 47 -17.60 -26.23 -18.32
N ARG A 48 -18.10 -25.95 -17.12
CA ARG A 48 -19.39 -26.41 -16.61
C ARG A 48 -20.07 -25.30 -15.83
N GLY A 49 -21.38 -25.36 -15.79
CA GLY A 49 -22.21 -24.44 -15.05
C GLY A 49 -23.64 -24.93 -14.95
N GLU A 50 -24.46 -24.18 -14.21
CA GLU A 50 -25.89 -24.44 -14.09
C GLU A 50 -26.72 -23.36 -14.82
N GLY A 51 -27.99 -23.63 -15.08
CA GLY A 51 -28.95 -22.63 -15.54
C GLY A 51 -30.32 -23.22 -15.84
N ALA A 52 -31.20 -22.46 -16.50
CA ALA A 52 -32.56 -22.93 -16.78
C ALA A 52 -32.61 -23.96 -17.93
N ASP A 53 -33.30 -25.08 -17.70
CA ASP A 53 -33.55 -26.13 -18.71
C ASP A 53 -34.00 -25.58 -20.08
N ASP A 54 -33.54 -26.26 -21.14
CA ASP A 54 -33.82 -25.97 -22.55
C ASP A 54 -33.20 -24.68 -23.12
N ASP A 55 -32.47 -23.90 -22.33
CA ASP A 55 -31.68 -22.76 -22.82
C ASP A 55 -30.34 -23.21 -23.43
N ARG A 56 -29.73 -22.36 -24.25
CA ARG A 56 -28.43 -22.65 -24.90
C ARG A 56 -27.35 -21.73 -24.34
N VAL A 57 -26.26 -22.34 -23.89
CA VAL A 57 -25.05 -21.62 -23.46
C VAL A 57 -23.99 -21.73 -24.54
N THR A 58 -23.45 -20.59 -24.96
CA THR A 58 -22.28 -20.51 -25.83
C THR A 58 -21.09 -20.02 -25.03
N VAL A 59 -20.01 -20.80 -25.00
CA VAL A 59 -18.77 -20.42 -24.31
C VAL A 59 -17.76 -19.92 -25.33
N VAL A 60 -17.23 -18.72 -25.09
CA VAL A 60 -16.22 -18.07 -25.92
C VAL A 60 -14.99 -17.73 -25.08
N ASN A 61 -13.86 -17.46 -25.73
CA ASN A 61 -12.73 -16.80 -25.08
C ASN A 61 -13.12 -15.36 -24.73
N ALA A 62 -12.98 -14.95 -23.47
CA ALA A 62 -13.40 -13.62 -23.02
C ALA A 62 -12.59 -12.49 -23.68
N TYR A 63 -11.32 -12.76 -24.01
CA TYR A 63 -10.42 -11.80 -24.66
C TYR A 63 -10.43 -11.89 -26.19
N ALA A 64 -11.10 -12.90 -26.76
CA ALA A 64 -11.29 -13.05 -28.19
C ALA A 64 -12.67 -13.70 -28.46
N PRO A 65 -13.79 -12.95 -28.35
CA PRO A 65 -15.14 -13.50 -28.43
C PRO A 65 -15.46 -14.26 -29.73
N ASN A 66 -14.69 -14.00 -30.79
CA ASN A 66 -14.76 -14.72 -32.07
C ASN A 66 -14.28 -16.19 -31.96
N GLN A 67 -13.49 -16.53 -30.94
CA GLN A 67 -13.07 -17.89 -30.63
C GLN A 67 -14.16 -18.58 -29.79
N VAL A 68 -15.12 -19.21 -30.48
CA VAL A 68 -16.16 -20.04 -29.83
C VAL A 68 -15.54 -21.37 -29.40
N LEU A 69 -15.53 -21.62 -28.09
CA LEU A 69 -14.94 -22.82 -27.49
C LEU A 69 -15.93 -24.00 -27.52
N GLY A 70 -17.23 -23.70 -27.54
CA GLY A 70 -18.31 -24.65 -27.77
C GLY A 70 -19.65 -24.11 -27.27
N SER A 71 -20.71 -24.88 -27.51
CA SER A 71 -22.04 -24.59 -26.97
C SER A 71 -22.66 -25.86 -26.43
N ASP A 72 -23.47 -25.74 -25.39
CA ASP A 72 -24.27 -26.85 -24.88
C ASP A 72 -25.72 -26.39 -24.64
N ARG A 73 -26.66 -27.35 -24.57
CA ARG A 73 -28.00 -27.09 -24.04
C ARG A 73 -27.98 -27.42 -22.55
N ILE A 74 -28.71 -26.63 -21.78
CA ILE A 74 -28.91 -26.91 -20.37
C ILE A 74 -29.94 -28.05 -20.25
N ASP A 75 -29.55 -29.13 -19.58
CA ASP A 75 -30.35 -30.35 -19.38
C ASP A 75 -30.19 -30.83 -17.94
N ASP A 76 -31.30 -31.05 -17.23
CA ASP A 76 -31.34 -31.28 -15.78
C ASP A 76 -30.56 -30.18 -15.01
N ASP A 77 -30.77 -28.92 -15.38
CA ASP A 77 -30.10 -27.72 -14.85
C ASP A 77 -28.56 -27.64 -15.04
N ASP A 78 -27.88 -28.63 -15.65
CA ASP A 78 -26.41 -28.64 -15.90
C ASP A 78 -26.11 -28.37 -17.39
N TRP A 79 -24.97 -27.74 -17.66
CA TRP A 79 -24.42 -27.62 -19.01
C TRP A 79 -22.90 -27.76 -19.01
N ARG A 80 -22.37 -28.30 -20.12
CA ARG A 80 -20.94 -28.61 -20.20
C ARG A 80 -20.34 -28.47 -21.58
N VAL A 81 -19.37 -27.57 -21.68
CA VAL A 81 -18.49 -27.47 -22.84
C VAL A 81 -17.16 -28.17 -22.60
N ARG A 82 -16.75 -29.04 -23.53
CA ARG A 82 -15.41 -29.65 -23.54
C ARG A 82 -14.71 -29.34 -24.84
N THR A 83 -13.59 -28.62 -24.77
CA THR A 83 -12.81 -28.22 -25.94
C THR A 83 -11.46 -28.89 -25.86
N ARG A 84 -11.11 -29.72 -26.85
CA ARG A 84 -9.75 -30.27 -26.98
C ARG A 84 -8.89 -29.27 -27.73
N SER A 85 -7.68 -29.04 -27.24
CA SER A 85 -6.66 -28.23 -27.90
C SER A 85 -7.15 -26.85 -28.38
N PRO A 86 -7.89 -26.05 -27.56
CA PRO A 86 -8.22 -24.67 -27.92
C PRO A 86 -6.91 -23.89 -28.13
N SER A 87 -6.78 -23.25 -29.29
CA SER A 87 -5.62 -22.44 -29.64
C SER A 87 -6.06 -21.02 -30.02
N PRO A 88 -5.62 -19.98 -29.28
CA PRO A 88 -4.91 -20.07 -28.01
C PRO A 88 -5.77 -20.67 -26.88
N VAL A 89 -5.15 -21.19 -25.82
CA VAL A 89 -5.88 -21.57 -24.60
C VAL A 89 -6.32 -20.28 -23.90
N PRO A 90 -7.62 -20.10 -23.61
CA PRO A 90 -8.12 -18.87 -22.98
C PRO A 90 -7.67 -18.76 -21.52
N CYS A 91 -7.19 -17.58 -21.08
CA CYS A 91 -6.99 -17.29 -19.65
C CYS A 91 -8.34 -17.11 -18.93
N ARG A 92 -9.33 -16.56 -19.65
CA ARG A 92 -10.68 -16.30 -19.16
C ARG A 92 -11.69 -16.70 -20.22
N ILE A 93 -12.80 -17.28 -19.80
CA ILE A 93 -13.93 -17.62 -20.69
C ILE A 93 -15.13 -16.75 -20.37
N ARG A 94 -15.97 -16.54 -21.38
CA ARG A 94 -17.28 -15.88 -21.25
C ARG A 94 -18.36 -16.86 -21.70
N ALA A 95 -19.31 -17.17 -20.81
CA ALA A 95 -20.50 -17.95 -21.15
C ALA A 95 -21.66 -16.99 -21.46
N ILE A 96 -22.37 -17.24 -22.57
CA ILE A 96 -23.40 -16.36 -23.13
C ILE A 96 -24.68 -17.18 -23.31
N LEU A 97 -25.78 -16.74 -22.70
CA LEU A 97 -27.12 -17.31 -22.89
C LEU A 97 -27.79 -16.81 -24.17
N SER A 98 -28.87 -17.48 -24.60
CA SER A 98 -29.64 -17.13 -25.80
C SER A 98 -30.22 -15.70 -25.76
N ASP A 99 -30.46 -15.15 -24.58
CA ASP A 99 -31.00 -13.81 -24.34
C ASP A 99 -29.93 -12.70 -24.26
N GLY A 100 -28.65 -13.08 -24.32
CA GLY A 100 -27.51 -12.16 -24.24
C GLY A 100 -26.90 -11.99 -22.85
N THR A 101 -27.43 -12.64 -21.81
CA THR A 101 -26.82 -12.63 -20.47
C THR A 101 -25.43 -13.27 -20.49
N THR A 102 -24.45 -12.63 -19.83
CA THR A 102 -23.06 -13.10 -19.84
C THR A 102 -22.46 -13.25 -18.45
N LEU A 103 -21.66 -14.30 -18.26
CA LEU A 103 -20.80 -14.50 -17.09
C LEU A 103 -19.38 -14.81 -17.53
N GLU A 104 -18.39 -14.36 -16.76
CA GLU A 104 -16.99 -14.65 -17.02
C GLU A 104 -16.35 -15.41 -15.87
N ARG A 105 -15.35 -16.25 -16.19
CA ARG A 105 -14.58 -16.97 -15.19
C ARG A 105 -13.17 -17.27 -15.69
N ASP A 106 -12.19 -17.13 -14.79
CA ASP A 106 -10.81 -17.50 -15.08
C ASP A 106 -10.66 -19.02 -15.22
N VAL A 107 -9.84 -19.42 -16.17
CA VAL A 107 -9.53 -20.83 -16.43
C VAL A 107 -8.46 -21.28 -15.44
N ARG A 108 -8.85 -22.09 -14.47
CA ARG A 108 -7.90 -22.69 -13.52
C ARG A 108 -6.87 -23.54 -14.26
N ARG A 109 -5.60 -23.39 -13.88
CA ARG A 109 -4.43 -24.05 -14.50
C ARG A 109 -4.24 -23.72 -15.98
N ALA A 110 -4.75 -22.57 -16.44
CA ALA A 110 -4.38 -22.07 -17.76
C ALA A 110 -2.84 -21.95 -17.86
N PRO A 111 -2.24 -22.23 -19.03
CA PRO A 111 -0.82 -21.99 -19.25
C PRO A 111 -0.45 -20.53 -18.96
N THR A 112 0.79 -20.25 -18.53
CA THR A 112 1.25 -18.86 -18.29
C THR A 112 1.30 -18.01 -19.56
N ASP A 113 1.26 -18.64 -20.75
CA ASP A 113 1.13 -18.05 -22.08
C ASP A 113 -0.31 -18.11 -22.63
N CYS A 114 -1.31 -18.39 -21.79
CA CYS A 114 -2.70 -18.24 -22.19
C CYS A 114 -2.94 -16.80 -22.70
N ALA A 115 -3.75 -16.62 -23.73
CA ALA A 115 -3.90 -15.29 -24.34
C ALA A 115 -4.48 -14.29 -23.33
N PRO A 116 -3.80 -13.14 -23.17
CA PRO A 116 -4.02 -12.04 -24.11
C PRO A 116 -2.73 -11.49 -24.74
N LYS A 117 -2.57 -11.67 -26.05
CA LYS A 117 -2.28 -10.58 -27.01
C LYS A 117 -2.25 -11.05 -28.49
N SER A 118 -2.99 -10.28 -29.29
CA SER A 118 -2.94 -10.07 -30.75
C SER A 118 -3.60 -11.06 -31.71
N ALA A 119 -4.71 -10.61 -32.32
CA ALA A 119 -4.98 -10.58 -33.78
C ALA A 119 -6.46 -10.18 -33.96
N SER A 120 -6.80 -8.90 -34.03
CA SER A 120 -6.63 -8.05 -35.21
C SER A 120 -6.84 -6.60 -34.80
N GLU A 121 -6.04 -5.71 -35.37
CA GLU A 121 -5.98 -4.27 -35.10
C GLU A 121 -7.38 -3.63 -35.13
N PRO A 122 -7.90 -3.10 -33.99
CA PRO A 122 -8.94 -2.09 -34.06
C PRO A 122 -8.34 -0.82 -34.69
N PRO A 123 -9.15 0.03 -35.37
CA PRO A 123 -8.64 1.28 -35.91
C PRO A 123 -7.89 2.06 -34.82
N PRO A 124 -6.80 2.78 -35.17
CA PRO A 124 -5.99 3.52 -34.20
C PRO A 124 -6.91 4.39 -33.34
N PRO A 125 -6.68 4.45 -32.01
CA PRO A 125 -7.50 5.24 -31.12
C PRO A 125 -7.51 6.70 -31.58
N VAL A 126 -8.71 7.27 -31.72
CA VAL A 126 -8.87 8.70 -31.96
C VAL A 126 -8.40 9.40 -30.66
N PRO A 127 -7.38 10.27 -30.70
CA PRO A 127 -6.88 10.93 -29.50
C PRO A 127 -7.91 11.88 -28.90
N ASP A 128 -7.86 12.03 -27.58
CA ASP A 128 -8.61 13.05 -26.86
C ASP A 128 -7.71 14.27 -26.65
N ILE A 129 -8.23 15.47 -26.93
CA ILE A 129 -7.59 16.76 -26.66
C ILE A 129 -8.03 17.24 -25.26
N THR A 130 -7.07 17.69 -24.47
CA THR A 130 -7.28 18.46 -23.24
C THR A 130 -6.44 19.73 -23.25
N VAL A 131 -6.88 20.79 -22.57
CA VAL A 131 -6.12 22.04 -22.44
C VAL A 131 -5.96 22.40 -20.96
N ALA A 132 -4.74 22.66 -20.52
CA ALA A 132 -4.46 22.94 -19.12
C ALA A 132 -4.76 24.39 -18.75
N ASP A 133 -5.35 24.59 -17.57
CA ASP A 133 -5.42 25.89 -16.90
C ASP A 133 -4.00 26.45 -16.65
N VAL A 134 -3.87 27.78 -16.65
CA VAL A 134 -2.58 28.45 -16.47
C VAL A 134 -2.73 29.58 -15.47
N VAL A 135 -1.78 29.68 -14.56
CA VAL A 135 -1.63 30.83 -13.66
C VAL A 135 -0.32 31.54 -14.04
N ALA A 136 -0.37 32.85 -14.21
CA ALA A 136 0.82 33.66 -14.45
C ALA A 136 0.72 34.99 -13.69
N SER A 137 1.89 35.53 -13.34
CA SER A 137 2.00 36.90 -12.82
C SER A 137 1.75 37.89 -13.96
N GLU A 138 1.12 39.01 -13.66
CA GLU A 138 0.80 40.05 -14.64
C GLU A 138 2.05 40.53 -15.40
N ASP A 139 3.17 40.71 -14.70
CA ASP A 139 4.50 41.07 -15.23
C ASP A 139 5.19 40.01 -16.12
N SER A 140 4.60 38.81 -16.25
CA SER A 140 5.20 37.71 -17.02
C SER A 140 5.17 37.96 -18.54
N GLY A 141 4.44 38.99 -18.99
CA GLY A 141 4.28 39.41 -20.38
C GLY A 141 3.45 38.47 -21.26
N SER A 142 3.35 37.19 -20.91
CA SER A 142 2.46 36.23 -21.55
C SER A 142 2.23 34.99 -20.67
N MET A 143 1.11 34.31 -20.89
CA MET A 143 0.81 32.99 -20.33
C MET A 143 0.65 31.95 -21.45
N THR A 144 1.06 30.71 -21.20
CA THR A 144 1.07 29.65 -22.22
C THR A 144 0.23 28.46 -21.79
N PHE A 145 -0.88 28.23 -22.49
CA PHE A 145 -1.76 27.08 -22.35
C PHE A 145 -1.18 25.89 -23.11
N VAL A 146 -0.99 24.78 -22.40
CA VAL A 146 -0.54 23.52 -23.00
C VAL A 146 -1.75 22.69 -23.37
N VAL A 147 -1.84 22.32 -24.64
CA VAL A 147 -2.87 21.42 -25.17
C VAL A 147 -2.24 20.04 -25.37
N SER A 148 -2.85 18.99 -24.81
CA SER A 148 -2.31 17.62 -24.77
C SER A 148 -3.21 16.63 -25.50
N LEU A 149 -2.62 15.56 -26.03
CA LEU A 149 -3.31 14.42 -26.64
C LEU A 149 -3.18 13.17 -25.75
N SER A 150 -4.27 12.43 -25.54
CA SER A 150 -4.27 11.20 -24.72
C SER A 150 -3.37 10.08 -25.28
N VAL A 151 -3.09 10.11 -26.58
CA VAL A 151 -2.19 9.22 -27.31
C VAL A 151 -1.60 9.96 -28.51
N THR A 152 -0.45 9.51 -29.02
CA THR A 152 0.11 10.10 -30.25
C THR A 152 -0.81 9.85 -31.44
N ALA A 153 -1.13 10.90 -32.19
CA ALA A 153 -1.94 10.79 -33.39
C ALA A 153 -1.10 10.35 -34.60
N GLU A 154 -1.63 9.46 -35.44
CA GLU A 154 -0.98 9.07 -36.71
C GLU A 154 -1.14 10.13 -37.82
N GLN A 155 -2.09 11.05 -37.65
CA GLN A 155 -2.32 12.22 -38.50
C GLN A 155 -2.25 13.49 -37.66
N ALA A 156 -1.95 14.63 -38.28
CA ALA A 156 -1.95 15.90 -37.56
C ALA A 156 -3.35 16.21 -37.02
N VAL A 157 -3.40 16.67 -35.76
CA VAL A 157 -4.62 17.08 -35.08
C VAL A 157 -4.72 18.59 -35.14
N SER A 158 -5.85 19.13 -35.59
CA SER A 158 -6.07 20.58 -35.67
C SER A 158 -7.38 20.97 -35.01
N PHE A 159 -7.39 22.12 -34.33
CA PHE A 159 -8.56 22.68 -33.66
C PHE A 159 -8.44 24.20 -33.58
N GLU A 160 -9.58 24.87 -33.45
CA GLU A 160 -9.68 26.32 -33.25
C GLU A 160 -9.67 26.65 -31.76
N TYR A 161 -9.14 27.82 -31.40
CA TYR A 161 -9.18 28.35 -30.03
C TYR A 161 -9.61 29.82 -30.01
N ALA A 162 -10.26 30.25 -28.94
CA ALA A 162 -10.59 31.66 -28.71
C ALA A 162 -10.64 32.00 -27.21
N THR A 163 -10.17 33.18 -26.83
CA THR A 163 -10.30 33.70 -25.46
C THR A 163 -11.69 34.31 -25.20
N ARG A 164 -12.13 34.31 -23.94
CA ARG A 164 -13.34 34.98 -23.44
C ARG A 164 -13.04 35.71 -22.15
N ASN A 165 -13.56 36.93 -22.02
CA ASN A 165 -13.44 37.71 -20.79
C ASN A 165 -14.09 36.98 -19.61
N GLY A 166 -13.46 37.10 -18.44
CA GLY A 166 -14.00 36.68 -17.16
C GLY A 166 -14.05 37.86 -16.20
N VAL A 167 -13.39 37.73 -15.04
CA VAL A 167 -13.07 38.89 -14.20
C VAL A 167 -12.05 39.76 -14.96
N ALA A 168 -11.00 39.11 -15.48
CA ALA A 168 -10.05 39.71 -16.39
C ALA A 168 -10.73 40.03 -17.75
N GLN A 169 -10.56 41.25 -18.22
CA GLN A 169 -11.03 41.81 -19.48
C GLN A 169 -9.92 41.88 -20.53
N ALA A 170 -10.29 41.56 -21.78
CA ALA A 170 -9.38 41.75 -22.90
C ALA A 170 -8.99 43.22 -23.09
N ASP A 171 -7.74 43.45 -23.48
CA ASP A 171 -7.05 44.73 -23.69
C ASP A 171 -6.76 45.55 -22.41
N ASP A 172 -7.37 45.19 -21.28
CA ASP A 172 -7.02 45.73 -19.96
C ASP A 172 -6.05 44.77 -19.23
N ASP A 173 -6.30 43.45 -19.23
CA ASP A 173 -5.50 42.47 -18.45
C ASP A 173 -4.80 41.41 -19.34
N PHE A 174 -5.37 41.10 -20.51
CA PHE A 174 -4.79 40.16 -21.48
C PHE A 174 -5.12 40.55 -22.93
N ILE A 175 -4.30 40.09 -23.87
CA ILE A 175 -4.51 40.34 -25.31
C ILE A 175 -5.47 39.29 -25.86
N GLU A 176 -6.62 39.72 -26.40
CA GLU A 176 -7.58 38.81 -27.04
C GLU A 176 -6.91 37.98 -28.14
N ALA A 177 -7.10 36.66 -28.11
CA ALA A 177 -6.58 35.76 -29.12
C ALA A 177 -7.64 34.81 -29.66
N ASN A 178 -7.63 34.63 -30.98
CA ASN A 178 -8.35 33.56 -31.66
C ASN A 178 -7.48 33.00 -32.80
N GLY A 179 -7.54 31.70 -33.02
CA GLY A 179 -6.67 31.06 -34.01
C GLY A 179 -6.92 29.57 -34.16
N THR A 180 -6.01 28.92 -34.91
CA THR A 180 -6.00 27.46 -35.10
C THR A 180 -4.65 26.94 -34.64
N LEU A 181 -4.65 25.93 -33.77
CA LEU A 181 -3.45 25.19 -33.40
C LEU A 181 -3.43 23.85 -34.15
N THR A 182 -2.26 23.42 -34.60
CA THR A 182 -2.06 22.10 -35.22
C THR A 182 -0.95 21.37 -34.49
N ILE A 183 -1.29 20.22 -33.90
CA ILE A 183 -0.33 19.28 -33.29
C ILE A 183 0.11 18.30 -34.39
N PRO A 184 1.41 18.25 -34.76
CA PRO A 184 1.90 17.34 -35.78
C PRO A 184 1.69 15.86 -35.41
N ALA A 185 1.57 14.99 -36.42
CA ALA A 185 1.52 13.55 -36.22
C ALA A 185 2.75 13.06 -35.42
N GLY A 186 2.53 12.19 -34.43
CA GLY A 186 3.57 11.69 -33.54
C GLY A 186 3.96 12.63 -32.39
N SER A 187 3.37 13.83 -32.28
CA SER A 187 3.50 14.71 -31.12
C SER A 187 2.35 14.51 -30.14
N LEU A 188 2.59 14.77 -28.86
CA LEU A 188 1.60 14.65 -27.79
C LEU A 188 1.03 15.99 -27.32
N SER A 189 1.59 17.12 -27.74
CA SER A 189 1.16 18.42 -27.25
C SER A 189 1.43 19.58 -28.22
N GLY A 190 0.77 20.70 -27.97
CA GLY A 190 1.00 21.99 -28.61
C GLY A 190 0.67 23.13 -27.65
N ASN A 191 1.22 24.33 -27.90
CA ASN A 191 1.11 25.45 -26.98
C ASN A 191 0.30 26.60 -27.62
N ILE A 192 -0.57 27.23 -26.83
CA ILE A 192 -1.26 28.48 -27.15
C ILE A 192 -0.77 29.56 -26.19
N THR A 193 -0.13 30.60 -26.71
CA THR A 193 0.40 31.70 -25.89
C THR A 193 -0.52 32.91 -26.01
N ILE A 194 -0.94 33.45 -24.87
CA ILE A 194 -1.76 34.65 -24.71
C ILE A 194 -0.91 35.73 -24.05
N GLY A 195 -0.86 36.94 -24.63
CA GLY A 195 -0.13 38.05 -24.02
C GLY A 195 -0.86 38.59 -22.81
N LEU A 196 -0.13 38.99 -21.77
CA LEU A 196 -0.68 39.70 -20.61
C LEU A 196 -0.41 41.20 -20.76
N VAL A 197 -1.30 42.01 -20.22
CA VAL A 197 -1.13 43.46 -20.11
C VAL A 197 -0.72 43.70 -18.66
N ASP A 198 0.42 44.37 -18.48
CA ASP A 198 1.04 44.67 -17.19
C ASP A 198 0.85 46.17 -16.90
N ASP A 199 0.30 46.50 -15.73
CA ASP A 199 0.14 47.89 -15.30
C ASP A 199 0.79 48.26 -13.95
N THR A 200 0.18 49.17 -13.17
CA THR A 200 0.70 49.61 -11.86
C THR A 200 -0.42 49.76 -10.82
N VAL A 201 -1.59 49.21 -11.12
CA VAL A 201 -2.81 49.28 -10.32
C VAL A 201 -2.96 47.94 -9.62
N SER A 202 -2.89 47.96 -8.29
CA SER A 202 -3.15 46.74 -7.55
C SER A 202 -4.61 46.29 -7.71
N GLU A 203 -4.75 45.06 -8.16
CA GLU A 203 -5.98 44.38 -8.53
C GLU A 203 -6.13 43.06 -7.75
N PRO A 204 -7.36 42.55 -7.56
CA PRO A 204 -7.55 41.21 -7.04
C PRO A 204 -7.05 40.16 -8.05
N ILE A 205 -6.90 38.90 -7.64
CA ILE A 205 -6.67 37.81 -8.60
C ILE A 205 -7.84 37.75 -9.58
N GLU A 206 -7.54 37.80 -10.87
CA GLU A 206 -8.53 37.83 -11.94
C GLU A 206 -8.35 36.64 -12.90
N ALA A 207 -9.39 36.28 -13.65
CA ALA A 207 -9.33 35.16 -14.58
C ALA A 207 -10.16 35.37 -15.85
N PHE A 208 -9.72 34.78 -16.96
CA PHE A 208 -10.41 34.69 -18.25
C PHE A 208 -10.40 33.23 -18.74
N THR A 209 -11.15 32.88 -19.81
CA THR A 209 -11.16 31.51 -20.34
C THR A 209 -10.65 31.38 -21.77
N LEU A 210 -10.08 30.23 -22.10
CA LEU A 210 -9.66 29.80 -23.43
C LEU A 210 -10.54 28.62 -23.87
N GLU A 211 -11.34 28.81 -24.91
CA GLU A 211 -12.24 27.79 -25.46
C GLU A 211 -11.65 27.14 -26.72
N LEU A 212 -11.62 25.81 -26.77
CA LEU A 212 -11.28 25.01 -27.95
C LEU A 212 -12.53 24.58 -28.72
N SER A 213 -12.45 24.51 -30.04
CA SER A 213 -13.55 24.09 -30.90
C SER A 213 -13.05 23.49 -32.23
N SER A 214 -13.97 22.97 -33.04
CA SER A 214 -13.69 22.53 -34.42
C SER A 214 -12.54 21.52 -34.55
N ALA A 215 -12.42 20.55 -33.63
CA ALA A 215 -11.35 19.56 -33.67
C ALA A 215 -11.49 18.55 -34.84
N GLU A 216 -10.40 18.35 -35.58
CA GLU A 216 -10.24 17.34 -36.63
C GLU A 216 -9.19 16.30 -36.21
N ASN A 217 -9.46 15.03 -36.52
CA ASN A 217 -8.63 13.86 -36.18
C ASN A 217 -8.43 13.59 -34.67
N ALA A 218 -9.21 14.24 -33.81
CA ALA A 218 -9.27 14.04 -32.36
C ALA A 218 -10.66 14.40 -31.81
N VAL A 219 -10.91 14.08 -30.54
CA VAL A 219 -12.13 14.48 -29.80
C VAL A 219 -11.75 15.47 -28.70
N LEU A 220 -12.52 16.53 -28.50
CA LEU A 220 -12.32 17.45 -27.37
C LEU A 220 -12.88 16.79 -26.10
N ALA A 221 -12.01 16.25 -25.24
CA ALA A 221 -12.39 15.72 -23.94
C ALA A 221 -12.46 16.85 -22.90
N ASP A 222 -11.54 17.79 -23.00
CA ASP A 222 -11.62 19.08 -22.33
C ASP A 222 -11.40 20.21 -23.36
N SER A 223 -12.31 21.17 -23.36
CA SER A 223 -12.37 22.24 -24.35
C SER A 223 -12.32 23.63 -23.73
N VAL A 224 -12.15 23.74 -22.42
CA VAL A 224 -12.13 25.05 -21.75
C VAL A 224 -11.02 25.06 -20.72
N ALA A 225 -10.07 25.99 -20.86
CA ALA A 225 -9.08 26.27 -19.84
C ALA A 225 -9.29 27.68 -19.24
N THR A 226 -8.91 27.86 -17.99
CA THR A 226 -8.92 29.13 -17.26
C THR A 226 -7.50 29.70 -17.23
N GLY A 227 -7.35 30.96 -17.64
CA GLY A 227 -6.15 31.76 -17.44
C GLY A 227 -6.34 32.66 -16.24
N THR A 228 -5.58 32.43 -15.17
CA THR A 228 -5.58 33.25 -13.95
C THR A 228 -4.38 34.19 -13.95
N ILE A 229 -4.63 35.46 -13.68
CA ILE A 229 -3.63 36.53 -13.61
C ILE A 229 -3.45 36.90 -12.13
N LEU A 230 -2.20 36.87 -11.66
CA LEU A 230 -1.83 37.29 -10.32
C LEU A 230 -1.24 38.70 -10.38
N ASP A 231 -1.87 39.66 -9.71
CA ASP A 231 -1.38 41.02 -9.52
C ASP A 231 -0.03 41.02 -8.76
N ASP A 232 1.00 41.64 -9.33
CA ASP A 232 2.33 41.77 -8.73
C ASP A 232 2.56 43.13 -8.03
N ASP A 233 1.56 44.02 -8.01
CA ASP A 233 1.67 45.35 -7.39
C ASP A 233 1.46 45.36 -5.86
N SER A 234 1.29 44.20 -5.21
CA SER A 234 1.04 44.08 -3.76
C SER A 234 2.25 43.55 -2.94
N GLY A 235 2.81 44.41 -2.07
CA GLY A 235 4.03 44.14 -1.29
C GLY A 235 3.92 43.21 -0.06
N ASN A 236 3.27 42.04 -0.16
CA ASN A 236 3.30 40.99 0.86
C ASN A 236 3.82 39.65 0.28
N PRO A 237 4.47 38.78 1.07
CA PRO A 237 4.88 37.47 0.58
C PRO A 237 3.63 36.67 0.14
N PRO A 238 3.70 35.96 -1.00
CA PRO A 238 2.53 35.34 -1.60
C PRO A 238 1.99 34.23 -0.68
N PRO A 239 0.66 34.07 -0.58
CA PRO A 239 0.06 32.89 0.02
C PRO A 239 0.43 31.62 -0.78
N PRO A 240 0.36 30.44 -0.17
CA PRO A 240 0.58 29.17 -0.87
C PRO A 240 -0.32 29.08 -2.12
N PRO A 241 0.13 28.37 -3.18
CA PRO A 241 -0.63 28.25 -4.42
C PRO A 241 -2.06 27.77 -4.11
N PRO A 242 -3.09 28.36 -4.75
CA PRO A 242 -4.46 27.95 -4.52
C PRO A 242 -4.68 26.51 -5.00
N PRO A 243 -5.61 25.77 -4.38
CA PRO A 243 -5.85 24.38 -4.71
C PRO A 243 -6.24 24.22 -6.19
N PRO A 244 -5.86 23.11 -6.85
CA PRO A 244 -6.49 22.67 -8.10
C PRO A 244 -8.02 22.71 -7.96
N GLY A 245 -8.74 22.95 -9.06
CA GLY A 245 -10.20 23.15 -9.12
C GLY A 245 -11.03 22.10 -8.35
N THR A 246 -12.31 22.43 -8.10
CA THR A 246 -13.34 21.85 -7.19
C THR A 246 -13.54 20.31 -7.14
N GLY A 247 -12.49 19.51 -7.18
CA GLY A 247 -12.48 18.06 -7.22
C GLY A 247 -12.37 17.44 -5.84
N LEU A 248 -13.47 16.86 -5.37
CA LEU A 248 -13.60 16.31 -4.02
C LEU A 248 -13.27 14.83 -3.97
N SER A 249 -12.42 14.45 -3.02
CA SER A 249 -12.37 13.16 -2.31
C SER A 249 -10.93 12.82 -1.98
N ILE A 250 -10.71 12.41 -0.73
CA ILE A 250 -9.40 12.10 -0.15
C ILE A 250 -8.85 10.73 -0.57
N ASN A 251 -9.62 9.92 -1.28
CA ASN A 251 -9.30 8.49 -1.32
C ASN A 251 -9.92 7.73 -2.50
N SER A 252 -10.28 8.49 -3.52
CA SER A 252 -10.96 7.95 -4.66
C SER A 252 -9.86 7.65 -5.67
N THR A 253 -9.53 6.36 -5.84
CA THR A 253 -9.22 5.72 -7.15
C THR A 253 -8.87 4.22 -7.09
N SER A 254 -9.00 3.52 -5.96
CA SER A 254 -8.97 2.04 -6.00
C SER A 254 -9.78 1.40 -4.88
N ALA A 255 -10.85 0.69 -5.22
CA ALA A 255 -11.45 -0.27 -4.32
C ALA A 255 -10.71 -1.61 -4.46
N ASN A 256 -10.44 -2.29 -3.34
CA ASN A 256 -9.88 -3.65 -3.34
C ASN A 256 -10.90 -4.72 -3.81
N GLU A 257 -12.20 -4.39 -3.85
CA GLU A 257 -13.25 -5.26 -4.39
C GLU A 257 -14.28 -4.42 -5.15
N PRO A 258 -14.86 -4.92 -6.25
CA PRO A 258 -15.89 -4.20 -6.96
C PRO A 258 -17.14 -4.10 -6.09
N LEU A 259 -17.37 -2.94 -5.48
CA LEU A 259 -18.74 -2.45 -5.39
C LEU A 259 -19.27 -2.45 -6.82
N ALA A 260 -20.39 -3.16 -7.05
CA ALA A 260 -20.93 -3.47 -8.37
C ALA A 260 -20.74 -2.33 -9.39
N GLY A 261 -19.74 -2.47 -10.27
CA GLY A 261 -19.57 -1.64 -11.46
C GLY A 261 -18.55 -0.50 -11.42
N LEU A 262 -17.71 -0.35 -10.39
CA LEU A 262 -16.64 0.68 -10.39
C LEU A 262 -15.26 0.08 -10.73
N PRO A 263 -14.47 0.70 -11.65
CA PRO A 263 -13.15 0.21 -12.02
C PRO A 263 -12.14 0.30 -10.87
N ALA A 264 -11.31 -0.73 -10.72
CA ALA A 264 -10.23 -0.83 -9.73
C ALA A 264 -8.91 -0.16 -10.19
N SER A 265 -8.99 0.84 -11.07
CA SER A 265 -7.80 1.48 -11.66
C SER A 265 -7.56 2.84 -11.02
N PRO A 266 -6.36 3.12 -10.49
CA PRO A 266 -5.98 4.46 -10.08
C PRO A 266 -6.19 5.42 -11.26
N VAL A 267 -7.00 6.45 -11.06
CA VAL A 267 -7.19 7.57 -11.98
C VAL A 267 -6.23 8.66 -11.48
N PRO A 268 -5.10 8.88 -12.18
CA PRO A 268 -4.18 9.92 -11.78
C PRO A 268 -4.91 11.26 -11.86
N SER A 269 -4.73 12.10 -10.85
CA SER A 269 -5.08 13.51 -10.96
C SER A 269 -3.85 14.34 -11.25
N ASN A 270 -3.98 15.37 -12.06
CA ASN A 270 -2.95 16.36 -12.41
C ASN A 270 -1.62 15.83 -12.96
N ASP A 271 -0.91 16.72 -13.65
CA ASP A 271 0.36 16.42 -14.32
C ASP A 271 1.44 16.00 -13.31
N LEU A 272 1.93 14.78 -13.46
CA LEU A 272 3.05 14.26 -12.68
C LEU A 272 4.37 14.75 -13.29
N LEU A 273 5.16 15.45 -12.49
CA LEU A 273 6.47 15.96 -12.86
C LEU A 273 7.54 15.10 -12.20
N ASN A 274 8.04 14.06 -12.86
CA ASN A 274 9.23 13.35 -12.36
C ASN A 274 10.26 13.08 -13.48
N SER A 275 10.10 13.76 -14.61
CA SER A 275 10.89 13.57 -15.84
C SER A 275 11.74 14.81 -16.20
N GLY A 276 11.68 15.87 -15.38
CA GLY A 276 12.41 17.14 -15.56
C GLY A 276 13.86 17.10 -15.04
N THR A 277 14.37 18.23 -14.55
CA THR A 277 15.73 18.32 -13.95
C THR A 277 15.81 17.74 -12.54
N HIS A 278 14.68 17.42 -11.93
CA HIS A 278 14.60 16.89 -10.56
C HIS A 278 13.94 15.52 -10.55
N ALA A 279 14.28 14.72 -9.53
CA ALA A 279 13.59 13.50 -9.20
C ALA A 279 13.12 13.53 -7.75
N LEU A 280 11.93 13.00 -7.48
CA LEU A 280 11.37 12.86 -6.14
C LEU A 280 11.15 11.37 -5.82
N LEU A 281 11.81 10.89 -4.76
CA LEU A 281 11.66 9.54 -4.24
C LEU A 281 10.93 9.59 -2.90
N VAL A 282 9.86 8.81 -2.75
CA VAL A 282 8.97 8.87 -1.58
C VAL A 282 8.65 7.46 -1.10
N ALA A 283 8.65 7.24 0.21
CA ALA A 283 8.26 5.98 0.82
C ALA A 283 7.51 6.21 2.15
N ASN A 284 6.62 5.28 2.49
CA ASN A 284 6.00 5.20 3.82
C ASN A 284 6.78 4.21 4.70
N ASP A 285 7.41 4.66 5.78
CA ASP A 285 8.35 3.86 6.59
C ASP A 285 7.77 2.53 7.12
N LEU A 286 6.49 2.52 7.49
CA LEU A 286 5.84 1.37 8.15
C LEU A 286 5.27 0.35 7.17
N GLY A 287 5.09 0.73 5.89
CA GLY A 287 4.55 -0.12 4.84
C GLY A 287 3.08 -0.52 4.95
N MET A 288 2.49 -0.63 6.14
CA MET A 288 1.04 -0.68 6.40
C MET A 288 0.78 -0.48 7.89
N HIS A 289 -0.11 0.45 8.23
CA HIS A 289 -0.46 0.71 9.62
C HIS A 289 -1.83 0.14 10.02
N CYS A 290 -1.96 -0.29 11.27
CA CYS A 290 -3.19 -0.84 11.82
C CYS A 290 -4.10 0.27 12.35
N ALA A 291 -5.38 0.24 11.97
CA ALA A 291 -6.43 1.04 12.58
C ALA A 291 -7.42 0.11 13.30
N ASP A 292 -7.99 0.55 14.41
CA ASP A 292 -9.21 -0.06 14.94
C ASP A 292 -10.43 0.54 14.22
N LEU A 293 -11.45 -0.30 14.00
CA LEU A 293 -12.76 0.17 13.52
C LEU A 293 -13.50 1.03 14.56
N ASP A 294 -13.14 0.90 15.85
CA ASP A 294 -13.73 1.68 16.93
C ASP A 294 -12.74 1.84 18.08
N TYR A 295 -12.54 3.06 18.56
CA TYR A 295 -11.59 3.40 19.62
C TYR A 295 -12.23 3.69 20.98
N GLN A 296 -13.57 3.61 21.11
CA GLN A 296 -14.32 3.97 22.31
C GLN A 296 -13.93 3.16 23.55
N ILE A 297 -13.46 1.92 23.35
CA ILE A 297 -13.07 1.02 24.43
C ILE A 297 -11.57 1.05 24.69
N PHE A 298 -10.78 0.75 23.67
CA PHE A 298 -9.32 0.88 23.69
C PHE A 298 -8.75 0.97 22.28
N SER A 299 -7.52 1.46 22.19
CA SER A 299 -6.65 1.39 21.02
C SER A 299 -5.44 0.51 21.31
N ILE A 300 -5.15 -0.43 20.39
CA ILE A 300 -3.87 -1.17 20.43
C ILE A 300 -2.74 -0.22 19.99
N LEU A 301 -2.90 0.40 18.81
CA LEU A 301 -2.04 1.42 18.25
C LEU A 301 -2.91 2.50 17.55
N PRO A 302 -2.58 3.79 17.67
CA PRO A 302 -3.28 4.87 16.98
C PRO A 302 -2.96 4.87 15.47
N PRO A 303 -3.87 5.23 14.55
CA PRO A 303 -3.64 5.07 13.12
C PRO A 303 -2.82 6.23 12.52
N PHE A 304 -1.57 6.00 12.16
CA PHE A 304 -0.77 7.00 11.44
C PHE A 304 0.27 6.37 10.51
N ASN A 305 0.73 7.17 9.56
CA ASN A 305 1.82 6.83 8.66
C ASN A 305 3.00 7.78 8.89
N VAL A 306 4.18 7.33 8.48
CA VAL A 306 5.41 8.13 8.48
C VAL A 306 5.91 8.15 7.05
N VAL A 307 5.92 9.32 6.45
CA VAL A 307 6.28 9.49 5.04
C VAL A 307 7.62 10.19 4.97
N HIS A 308 8.53 9.59 4.21
CA HIS A 308 9.86 10.12 3.95
C HIS A 308 10.03 10.44 2.47
N ALA A 309 10.79 11.50 2.18
CA ALA A 309 11.10 11.91 0.82
C ALA A 309 12.57 12.34 0.66
N GLN A 310 13.17 12.00 -0.49
CA GLN A 310 14.43 12.56 -0.95
C GLN A 310 14.21 13.22 -2.31
N VAL A 311 14.70 14.45 -2.45
CA VAL A 311 14.65 15.21 -3.70
C VAL A 311 16.04 15.23 -4.31
N LEU A 312 16.15 14.87 -5.58
CA LEU A 312 17.41 14.83 -6.30
C LEU A 312 17.41 15.85 -7.43
N LEU A 313 18.50 16.62 -7.55
CA LEU A 313 18.86 17.31 -8.77
C LEU A 313 19.57 16.31 -9.69
N ARG A 314 19.02 16.09 -10.87
CA ARG A 314 19.56 15.14 -11.86
C ARG A 314 20.82 15.70 -12.52
N GLY A 315 21.72 14.81 -12.91
CA GLY A 315 22.98 15.16 -13.57
C GLY A 315 23.91 13.97 -13.79
N GLU A 316 25.14 14.23 -14.24
CA GLU A 316 26.20 13.22 -14.28
C GLU A 316 26.50 12.69 -12.87
N GLU A 317 26.63 13.62 -11.91
CA GLU A 317 26.70 13.37 -10.47
C GLU A 317 25.45 13.97 -9.82
N PRO A 318 24.36 13.20 -9.63
CA PRO A 318 23.14 13.69 -9.01
C PRO A 318 23.39 14.17 -7.58
N GLN A 319 22.65 15.20 -7.16
CA GLN A 319 22.76 15.77 -5.82
C GLN A 319 21.45 15.59 -5.08
N ILE A 320 21.50 15.06 -3.85
CA ILE A 320 20.36 15.10 -2.95
C ILE A 320 20.26 16.53 -2.40
N LEU A 321 19.12 17.16 -2.64
CA LEU A 321 18.84 18.54 -2.23
C LEU A 321 18.38 18.58 -0.77
N ASP A 322 18.70 19.67 -0.10
CA ASP A 322 18.33 19.92 1.29
C ASP A 322 17.18 20.93 1.41
N ASP A 323 16.78 21.17 2.66
CA ASP A 323 15.75 22.15 3.02
C ASP A 323 16.18 23.61 2.82
N THR A 324 17.38 23.91 2.34
CA THR A 324 17.79 25.29 2.03
C THR A 324 17.30 25.75 0.66
N THR A 325 17.07 24.80 -0.26
CA THR A 325 16.70 25.07 -1.66
C THR A 325 15.31 24.56 -2.02
N ILE A 326 14.85 23.50 -1.36
CA ILE A 326 13.57 22.85 -1.66
C ILE A 326 12.66 22.86 -0.43
N ASP A 327 11.36 23.06 -0.66
CA ASP A 327 10.30 22.67 0.25
C ASP A 327 9.63 21.40 -0.26
N VAL A 328 9.22 20.51 0.66
CA VAL A 328 8.41 19.34 0.30
C VAL A 328 7.05 19.48 0.96
N VAL A 329 6.00 19.27 0.16
CA VAL A 329 4.61 19.31 0.59
C VAL A 329 3.89 18.01 0.22
N TYR A 330 2.78 17.73 0.90
CA TYR A 330 1.89 16.64 0.58
C TYR A 330 0.41 17.07 0.60
N SER A 331 -0.40 16.37 -0.18
CA SER A 331 -1.86 16.49 -0.20
C SER A 331 -2.47 15.13 -0.48
N ALA A 332 -3.73 14.89 -0.10
CA ALA A 332 -4.40 13.69 -0.58
C ALA A 332 -4.59 13.77 -2.11
N THR A 333 -4.54 12.63 -2.79
CA THR A 333 -4.83 12.56 -4.22
C THR A 333 -6.35 12.56 -4.43
N SER A 334 -6.85 13.42 -5.33
CA SER A 334 -8.27 13.49 -5.72
C SER A 334 -8.39 13.59 -7.24
N SER A 335 -9.34 12.89 -7.89
CA SER A 335 -9.54 12.94 -9.34
C SER A 335 -10.99 13.28 -9.71
N ASP A 336 -11.20 14.26 -10.59
CA ASP A 336 -12.52 14.65 -11.11
C ASP A 336 -13.26 13.53 -11.85
N ASN A 337 -12.50 12.56 -12.36
CA ASN A 337 -13.00 11.38 -13.03
C ASN A 337 -13.32 10.22 -12.07
N ASP A 338 -13.20 10.42 -10.75
CA ASP A 338 -13.52 9.34 -9.83
C ASP A 338 -15.02 9.01 -9.85
N PRO A 339 -15.39 7.72 -9.96
CA PRO A 339 -16.79 7.35 -9.99
C PRO A 339 -17.60 7.71 -8.73
N ALA A 340 -17.00 7.94 -7.56
CA ALA A 340 -17.68 8.53 -6.40
C ALA A 340 -18.30 9.88 -6.77
N LEU A 341 -17.57 10.69 -7.53
CA LEU A 341 -18.02 12.02 -7.95
C LEU A 341 -19.24 11.99 -8.91
N ALA A 342 -19.58 10.82 -9.47
CA ALA A 342 -20.82 10.66 -10.24
C ALA A 342 -22.07 10.82 -9.35
N ASN A 343 -21.94 10.63 -8.03
CA ASN A 343 -23.05 10.65 -7.09
C ASN A 343 -23.01 11.90 -6.19
N LYS A 344 -23.00 13.10 -6.81
CA LYS A 344 -22.95 14.45 -6.18
C LYS A 344 -24.01 14.77 -5.10
N THR A 345 -24.85 13.81 -4.71
CA THR A 345 -25.99 14.03 -3.80
C THR A 345 -25.60 14.14 -2.32
N ALA A 346 -24.39 13.73 -1.91
CA ALA A 346 -23.88 13.93 -0.55
C ALA A 346 -23.32 15.35 -0.34
N ALA A 347 -22.46 15.83 -1.26
CA ALA A 347 -21.88 17.17 -1.23
C ALA A 347 -22.93 18.32 -1.26
N GLN A 348 -24.13 18.06 -1.79
CA GLN A 348 -25.21 19.05 -1.87
C GLN A 348 -26.02 19.24 -0.59
N ARG A 349 -25.85 18.39 0.44
CA ARG A 349 -26.66 18.48 1.67
C ARG A 349 -26.02 19.26 2.82
N GLY A 350 -24.76 19.71 2.68
CA GLY A 350 -24.06 20.42 3.77
C GLY A 350 -23.94 19.58 5.04
N GLU A 351 -23.85 18.26 4.91
CA GLU A 351 -23.71 17.31 6.01
C GLU A 351 -22.22 17.11 6.27
N PRO A 352 -21.70 17.26 7.50
CA PRO A 352 -20.30 17.00 7.79
C PRO A 352 -20.03 15.50 7.65
N VAL A 353 -19.03 15.11 6.86
CA VAL A 353 -18.65 13.71 6.72
C VAL A 353 -17.25 13.42 7.26
N PHE A 354 -17.26 12.37 8.10
CA PHE A 354 -16.22 11.43 8.52
C PHE A 354 -14.81 11.93 8.77
N LYS A 355 -14.65 12.81 9.75
CA LYS A 355 -13.36 12.92 10.41
C LYS A 355 -13.59 13.32 11.88
N GLY A 356 -12.80 12.79 12.80
CA GLY A 356 -12.73 13.27 14.20
C GLY A 356 -11.29 13.28 14.71
N ASN A 357 -11.10 13.68 15.97
CA ASN A 357 -9.80 13.74 16.64
C ASN A 357 -9.69 12.74 17.80
N PHE A 358 -8.88 11.69 17.67
CA PHE A 358 -8.66 10.73 18.77
C PHE A 358 -7.95 11.38 19.99
N TRP A 359 -7.26 12.52 19.81
CA TRP A 359 -6.31 13.01 20.81
C TRP A 359 -6.61 14.37 21.46
N GLU A 360 -7.50 15.19 20.88
CA GLU A 360 -8.03 16.35 21.62
C GLU A 360 -8.85 15.90 22.83
N GLU A 361 -9.49 14.73 22.74
CA GLU A 361 -10.28 14.13 23.82
C GLU A 361 -9.42 13.35 24.85
N MET A 362 -8.20 12.90 24.49
CA MET A 362 -7.31 12.19 25.43
C MET A 362 -6.64 13.14 26.44
N ALA A 363 -6.46 14.42 26.10
CA ALA A 363 -5.92 15.42 27.03
C ALA A 363 -6.88 15.74 28.20
N VAL A 364 -8.19 15.59 27.99
CA VAL A 364 -9.23 15.86 29.00
C VAL A 364 -9.38 14.73 30.02
N LEU A 365 -8.94 13.50 29.69
CA LEU A 365 -9.11 12.30 30.51
C LEU A 365 -8.08 12.14 31.65
N ASN A 366 -7.05 12.98 31.69
CA ASN A 366 -6.07 13.01 32.77
C ASN A 366 -6.47 13.92 33.95
N ASP A 367 -7.65 14.55 33.92
CA ASP A 367 -8.20 15.32 35.05
C ASP A 367 -9.27 14.49 35.81
N PRO A 368 -9.04 14.07 37.07
CA PRO A 368 -9.97 13.26 37.84
C PRO A 368 -11.29 13.97 38.23
N GLY A 369 -11.55 15.20 37.76
CA GLY A 369 -12.66 16.04 38.20
C GLY A 369 -13.76 16.39 37.18
N THR A 370 -13.59 16.07 35.89
CA THR A 370 -14.51 16.54 34.83
C THR A 370 -15.59 15.50 34.48
N THR A 371 -16.84 15.78 34.85
CA THR A 371 -18.02 15.11 34.28
C THR A 371 -18.41 15.82 32.97
N LEU A 372 -18.18 15.19 31.83
CA LEU A 372 -18.60 15.73 30.52
C LEU A 372 -20.06 15.35 30.19
N PRO A 373 -20.81 16.20 29.45
CA PRO A 373 -22.20 15.92 29.06
C PRO A 373 -22.35 14.75 28.08
N LEU A 374 -23.50 14.07 28.12
CA LEU A 374 -23.85 12.86 27.34
C LEU A 374 -23.84 13.00 25.80
N TRP A 375 -23.64 14.20 25.25
CA TRP A 375 -23.58 14.50 23.82
C TRP A 375 -22.14 14.69 23.30
N TYR A 376 -21.14 14.41 24.13
CA TYR A 376 -19.71 14.34 23.79
C TYR A 376 -19.27 12.86 23.71
N GLN A 377 -19.61 12.19 22.61
CA GLN A 377 -19.29 10.77 22.40
C GLN A 377 -18.19 10.63 21.34
N VAL A 378 -16.99 10.39 21.86
CA VAL A 378 -15.74 10.11 21.15
C VAL A 378 -15.97 9.10 20.03
N TYR A 379 -15.75 9.55 18.80
CA TYR A 379 -15.56 8.81 17.55
C TYR A 379 -16.43 7.57 17.31
N SER A 380 -17.54 7.75 16.60
CA SER A 380 -18.19 6.71 15.80
C SER A 380 -17.76 6.92 14.35
N PRO A 381 -16.85 6.11 13.77
CA PRO A 381 -16.70 6.10 12.32
C PRO A 381 -17.95 5.39 11.81
N LEU A 382 -19.01 6.15 11.48
CA LEU A 382 -20.29 5.62 11.04
C LEU A 382 -20.16 4.87 9.71
N PHE A 383 -19.67 3.65 9.79
CA PHE A 383 -19.91 2.62 8.79
C PHE A 383 -21.43 2.36 8.82
N PHE A 384 -22.12 2.69 7.72
CA PHE A 384 -23.56 2.44 7.43
C PHE A 384 -24.65 3.37 8.04
N GLY A 385 -24.44 4.69 8.04
CA GLY A 385 -25.50 5.68 7.75
C GLY A 385 -26.74 5.76 8.67
N LEU A 386 -26.58 6.14 9.95
CA LEU A 386 -27.72 6.30 10.87
C LEU A 386 -27.58 7.39 11.97
N LEU A 387 -26.99 8.55 11.68
CA LEU A 387 -27.18 9.77 12.51
C LEU A 387 -27.63 10.96 11.66
N GLN A 388 -28.46 11.84 12.25
CA GLN A 388 -28.91 13.06 11.58
C GLN A 388 -27.79 14.13 11.60
N PRO A 389 -27.53 14.83 10.47
CA PRO A 389 -26.37 15.72 10.28
C PRO A 389 -26.28 16.94 11.21
N ALA A 390 -27.34 17.28 11.94
CA ALA A 390 -27.40 18.52 12.72
C ALA A 390 -26.69 18.45 14.08
N ASP A 391 -26.21 17.27 14.48
CA ASP A 391 -25.70 16.99 15.83
C ASP A 391 -24.18 16.72 15.90
N LEU A 392 -23.42 16.98 14.82
CA LEU A 392 -21.96 16.72 14.76
C LEU A 392 -21.15 18.02 14.62
N VAL A 393 -20.08 18.16 15.41
CA VAL A 393 -19.14 19.30 15.39
C VAL A 393 -17.95 19.00 14.45
N GLN A 394 -17.39 20.08 13.90
CA GLN A 394 -16.22 20.16 13.01
C GLN A 394 -15.08 19.21 13.39
N ASP A 395 -14.59 18.46 12.40
CA ASP A 395 -13.37 17.68 12.50
C ASP A 395 -12.11 18.57 12.58
N GLN A 396 -11.12 18.12 13.35
CA GLN A 396 -9.80 18.77 13.46
C GLN A 396 -8.64 17.84 13.05
N GLY A 397 -8.91 16.69 12.41
CA GLY A 397 -7.94 15.66 12.09
C GLY A 397 -7.47 14.90 13.33
N LEU A 398 -6.99 13.65 13.18
CA LEU A 398 -6.44 12.90 14.32
C LEU A 398 -5.14 13.58 14.79
N PRO A 399 -5.07 14.16 16.00
CA PRO A 399 -3.87 14.84 16.44
C PRO A 399 -2.91 13.84 17.11
N VAL A 400 -2.15 12.97 16.42
CA VAL A 400 -1.22 12.05 17.12
C VAL A 400 -0.17 12.80 17.91
N PRO A 401 -0.26 12.88 19.26
CA PRO A 401 0.84 13.35 20.05
C PRO A 401 1.88 12.24 20.08
N GLU A 402 3.12 12.66 20.24
CA GLU A 402 4.17 11.79 20.77
C GLU A 402 3.59 11.08 22.01
N SER A 403 3.35 9.76 21.93
CA SER A 403 2.62 9.05 22.99
C SER A 403 3.32 9.13 24.35
N MET A 404 4.59 9.56 24.35
CA MET A 404 5.44 9.77 25.50
C MET A 404 5.35 11.19 26.09
N LYS A 405 4.93 12.20 25.31
CA LYS A 405 4.61 13.55 25.84
C LYS A 405 3.17 13.68 26.34
N LEU A 406 2.30 12.73 26.02
CA LEU A 406 0.95 12.62 26.59
C LEU A 406 0.94 12.57 28.13
N ALA A 407 2.05 12.19 28.75
CA ALA A 407 2.07 11.88 30.16
C ALA A 407 3.21 12.55 30.96
N GLY A 408 4.13 13.32 30.38
CA GLY A 408 5.37 13.64 31.10
C GLY A 408 6.22 14.82 30.64
N ASN A 409 5.65 16.02 30.57
CA ASN A 409 6.27 17.31 30.94
C ASN A 409 5.36 18.43 30.45
N GLY A 410 4.27 18.67 31.18
CA GLY A 410 3.39 19.83 30.97
C GLY A 410 3.11 20.18 29.52
N ILE A 411 2.11 19.55 28.91
CA ILE A 411 1.23 20.39 28.10
C ILE A 411 0.61 21.35 29.12
N GLU A 412 1.11 22.59 29.17
CA GLU A 412 0.45 23.66 29.90
C GLU A 412 -1.00 23.67 29.37
N PRO A 413 -2.04 23.56 30.21
CA PRO A 413 -3.43 23.50 29.73
C PRO A 413 -3.80 24.67 28.82
N SER A 414 -3.04 25.78 28.87
CA SER A 414 -3.16 26.90 27.96
C SER A 414 -2.74 26.58 26.51
N CYS A 415 -1.82 25.64 26.28
CA CYS A 415 -1.22 25.35 24.97
C CYS A 415 -2.13 24.58 23.99
N LEU A 416 -3.19 23.93 24.48
CA LEU A 416 -4.25 23.32 23.65
C LEU A 416 -5.37 24.31 23.31
N THR A 417 -5.31 25.52 23.87
CA THR A 417 -6.30 26.58 23.68
C THR A 417 -5.73 27.82 22.96
N THR A 418 -4.46 27.74 22.51
CA THR A 418 -3.81 28.83 21.78
C THR A 418 -4.07 28.75 20.28
N ALA A 419 -3.85 29.87 19.59
CA ALA A 419 -4.11 29.99 18.16
C ALA A 419 -3.15 29.15 17.29
N ASP A 420 -2.02 28.69 17.85
CA ASP A 420 -1.04 27.82 17.18
C ASP A 420 -0.37 26.86 18.18
N PRO A 421 -0.97 25.67 18.41
CA PRO A 421 -0.44 24.67 19.33
C PRO A 421 0.93 24.08 18.93
N ARG A 422 1.35 24.20 17.66
CA ARG A 422 2.62 23.64 17.17
C ARG A 422 3.83 24.42 17.66
N ALA A 423 3.74 25.75 17.63
CA ALA A 423 4.82 26.65 18.05
C ALA A 423 5.10 26.54 19.56
N GLU A 424 4.07 26.22 20.36
CA GLU A 424 4.15 26.24 21.83
C GLU A 424 4.31 24.86 22.47
N CYS A 425 3.85 23.77 21.83
CA CYS A 425 3.95 22.41 22.39
C CYS A 425 5.12 21.56 21.83
N GLN A 426 5.83 22.01 20.79
CA GLN A 426 6.80 21.18 20.05
C GLN A 426 6.24 19.80 19.67
N LEU A 427 4.97 19.77 19.22
CA LEU A 427 4.36 18.58 18.63
C LEU A 427 4.82 18.51 17.17
N LEU A 428 5.61 17.48 16.83
CA LEU A 428 6.22 17.29 15.50
C LEU A 428 5.24 16.68 14.46
N GLN A 429 3.93 16.77 14.71
CA GLN A 429 2.93 16.05 13.94
C GLN A 429 2.58 16.79 12.65
N ALA A 430 2.48 16.07 11.55
CA ALA A 430 1.99 16.57 10.26
C ALA A 430 0.44 16.64 10.21
N TRP A 431 -0.12 17.71 9.63
CA TRP A 431 -1.58 17.88 9.48
C TRP A 431 -2.15 16.90 8.45
N MET A 432 -3.40 16.46 8.62
CA MET A 432 -4.10 15.84 7.50
C MET A 432 -4.49 16.92 6.47
N PRO A 433 -4.22 16.73 5.16
CA PRO A 433 -4.70 17.64 4.14
C PRO A 433 -6.24 17.68 4.12
N GLY A 434 -6.85 18.88 4.02
CA GLY A 434 -8.31 19.05 3.99
C GLY A 434 -9.01 19.03 5.35
N ASN A 435 -8.31 19.41 6.41
CA ASN A 435 -8.81 19.40 7.78
C ASN A 435 -10.00 20.35 7.99
N LEU A 436 -9.98 21.54 7.37
CA LEU A 436 -10.98 22.58 7.65
C LEU A 436 -12.29 22.40 6.89
N ASP A 437 -12.26 21.71 5.74
CA ASP A 437 -13.43 21.38 4.94
C ASP A 437 -13.13 20.11 4.09
N PRO A 438 -13.70 18.95 4.44
CA PRO A 438 -13.42 17.67 3.77
C PRO A 438 -13.98 17.60 2.34
N TYR A 439 -14.76 18.60 1.94
CA TYR A 439 -15.42 18.72 0.64
C TYR A 439 -14.92 19.92 -0.17
N VAL A 440 -13.68 20.33 0.05
CA VAL A 440 -12.90 21.11 -0.91
C VAL A 440 -11.54 20.47 -1.09
N VAL A 441 -10.86 20.86 -2.18
CA VAL A 441 -9.51 20.38 -2.46
C VAL A 441 -8.60 20.73 -1.29
N ASN A 442 -7.90 19.71 -0.82
CA ASN A 442 -7.09 19.78 0.37
C ASN A 442 -5.98 20.82 0.26
N ASP A 443 -5.85 21.69 1.27
CA ASP A 443 -4.66 22.52 1.43
C ASP A 443 -3.42 21.62 1.55
N GLN A 444 -2.41 21.93 0.74
CA GLN A 444 -1.10 21.29 0.82
C GLN A 444 -0.50 21.49 2.22
N GLN A 445 0.05 20.42 2.77
CA GLN A 445 0.73 20.40 4.05
C GLN A 445 2.23 20.27 3.85
N ARG A 446 3.03 20.93 4.68
CA ARG A 446 4.49 20.85 4.59
C ARG A 446 5.02 19.62 5.32
N PHE A 447 6.12 19.06 4.84
CA PHE A 447 6.95 18.15 5.63
C PHE A 447 7.57 18.97 6.78
N ASP A 448 7.28 18.56 8.02
CA ASP A 448 7.57 19.36 9.21
C ASP A 448 9.02 19.24 9.68
N ARG A 449 9.80 18.30 9.13
CA ARG A 449 11.20 18.03 9.51
C ARG A 449 12.08 17.68 8.31
N PHE A 450 13.33 18.11 8.37
CA PHE A 450 14.41 17.65 7.50
C PHE A 450 15.53 17.07 8.36
N ASP A 451 15.85 15.78 8.20
CA ASP A 451 16.91 15.15 8.97
C ASP A 451 18.19 15.04 8.14
N HIS A 452 19.19 15.84 8.52
CA HIS A 452 20.56 15.66 8.03
C HIS A 452 21.14 14.33 8.52
N ASP A 453 20.97 14.04 9.81
CA ASP A 453 21.37 12.79 10.44
C ASP A 453 20.16 12.21 11.17
N VAL A 454 19.97 10.89 11.10
CA VAL A 454 18.93 10.20 11.87
C VAL A 454 19.55 9.60 13.11
N ASN A 455 19.16 10.09 14.26
CA ASN A 455 19.38 9.36 15.50
C ASN A 455 18.47 8.12 15.43
N PHE A 456 19.00 6.89 15.62
CA PHE A 456 18.20 5.66 15.68
C PHE A 456 18.50 4.87 16.94
N PHE A 457 17.64 4.93 17.95
CA PHE A 457 17.75 4.29 19.27
C PHE A 457 19.11 4.48 19.96
N ASN A 458 19.85 5.52 19.59
CA ASN A 458 21.17 5.81 20.15
C ASN A 458 20.99 6.29 21.60
N GLY A 459 21.75 5.73 22.54
CA GLY A 459 21.56 6.03 23.96
C GLY A 459 20.30 5.42 24.59
N LEU A 460 19.48 4.69 23.82
CA LEU A 460 18.29 4.01 24.30
C LEU A 460 18.63 3.15 25.54
N LEU A 461 17.78 3.26 26.57
CA LEU A 461 17.89 2.48 27.81
C LEU A 461 19.23 2.62 28.55
N GLY A 462 19.85 3.81 28.47
CA GLY A 462 21.13 4.09 29.13
C GLY A 462 22.35 3.71 28.30
N GLY A 463 22.22 3.66 26.97
CA GLY A 463 23.33 3.41 26.05
C GLY A 463 23.75 1.95 25.99
N LEU A 464 22.78 1.04 25.85
CA LEU A 464 23.01 -0.41 25.73
C LEU A 464 23.61 -0.84 24.37
N GLY A 465 24.00 0.11 23.50
CA GLY A 465 24.61 -0.20 22.21
C GLY A 465 23.64 -0.75 21.17
N LEU A 466 22.33 -0.55 21.35
CA LEU A 466 21.32 -1.10 20.44
C LEU A 466 21.05 -0.22 19.22
N GLY A 467 21.40 1.05 19.29
CA GLY A 467 21.17 2.04 18.23
C GLY A 467 22.43 2.81 17.87
N ALA A 468 22.32 3.69 16.88
CA ALA A 468 23.40 4.52 16.38
C ALA A 468 22.86 5.74 15.63
N VAL A 469 23.73 6.72 15.38
CA VAL A 469 23.41 7.83 14.48
C VAL A 469 23.72 7.41 13.05
N ILE A 470 22.72 7.49 12.17
CA ILE A 470 22.87 7.31 10.73
C ILE A 470 23.19 8.69 10.14
N PRO A 471 24.43 8.95 9.71
CA PRO A 471 24.80 10.27 9.23
C PRO A 471 24.31 10.51 7.80
N ASP A 472 24.24 11.76 7.37
CA ASP A 472 23.99 12.20 5.98
C ASP A 472 22.77 11.51 5.32
N THR A 473 21.67 11.38 6.07
CA THR A 473 20.39 10.84 5.56
C THR A 473 19.75 11.81 4.58
N ASN A 474 19.78 13.12 4.90
CA ASN A 474 19.24 14.21 4.09
C ASN A 474 17.85 13.89 3.52
N TRP A 475 16.90 13.61 4.40
CA TRP A 475 15.53 13.27 4.01
C TRP A 475 14.51 14.22 4.64
N PHE A 476 13.42 14.48 3.94
CA PHE A 476 12.27 15.18 4.48
C PHE A 476 11.37 14.16 5.17
N ALA A 477 10.89 14.47 6.37
CA ALA A 477 9.99 13.61 7.14
C ALA A 477 8.65 14.29 7.47
N ALA A 478 7.57 13.56 7.20
CA ALA A 478 6.23 13.86 7.66
C ALA A 478 5.78 12.68 8.54
N GLU A 479 5.86 12.87 9.84
CA GLU A 479 5.50 11.85 10.84
C GLU A 479 4.07 12.08 11.36
N GLY A 480 3.40 10.99 11.74
CA GLY A 480 2.07 11.08 12.32
C GLY A 480 0.98 11.46 11.32
N VAL A 481 1.16 11.16 10.03
CA VAL A 481 0.17 11.42 8.98
C VAL A 481 -1.03 10.51 9.19
N ALA A 482 -2.10 11.08 9.73
CA ALA A 482 -3.35 10.39 9.97
C ALA A 482 -4.12 10.18 8.67
N ILE A 483 -4.35 8.93 8.29
CA ILE A 483 -5.22 8.57 7.17
C ILE A 483 -6.06 7.37 7.55
N MET A 484 -7.29 7.33 7.07
CA MET A 484 -8.22 6.25 7.33
C MET A 484 -8.41 5.40 6.07
N PRO A 485 -8.70 4.10 6.22
CA PRO A 485 -8.93 3.21 5.09
C PRO A 485 -10.36 3.34 4.54
N VAL A 486 -11.01 4.48 4.79
CA VAL A 486 -12.40 4.77 4.44
C VAL A 486 -12.45 6.20 3.90
N ASP A 487 -13.18 6.39 2.80
CA ASP A 487 -13.32 7.68 2.15
C ASP A 487 -14.56 8.47 2.61
N ASP A 488 -14.73 9.68 2.06
CA ASP A 488 -15.83 10.59 2.37
C ASP A 488 -17.21 10.08 1.89
N GLU A 489 -17.28 8.94 1.18
CA GLU A 489 -18.52 8.25 0.85
C GLU A 489 -18.72 6.97 1.68
N GLY A 490 -17.83 6.69 2.63
CA GLY A 490 -17.85 5.48 3.45
C GLY A 490 -17.34 4.23 2.72
N ARG A 491 -16.72 4.37 1.54
CA ARG A 491 -16.10 3.24 0.82
C ARG A 491 -14.76 2.90 1.45
N SER A 492 -14.45 1.62 1.56
CA SER A 492 -13.14 1.20 2.06
C SER A 492 -12.09 1.20 0.95
N ASN A 493 -10.98 1.88 1.20
CA ASN A 493 -9.74 1.77 0.42
C ASN A 493 -8.57 1.65 1.39
N ALA A 494 -7.98 0.46 1.44
CA ALA A 494 -6.82 0.18 2.29
C ALA A 494 -5.50 0.73 1.76
N TYR A 495 -5.50 1.26 0.54
CA TYR A 495 -4.34 1.77 -0.18
C TYR A 495 -4.57 3.20 -0.69
N PRO A 496 -4.89 4.15 0.21
CA PRO A 496 -5.08 5.53 -0.18
C PRO A 496 -3.79 6.09 -0.79
N LEU A 497 -3.92 6.94 -1.80
CA LEU A 497 -2.81 7.66 -2.42
C LEU A 497 -2.67 9.05 -1.82
N MET A 498 -1.42 9.44 -1.58
CA MET A 498 -1.04 10.78 -1.17
C MET A 498 -0.06 11.34 -2.20
N ARG A 499 -0.35 12.54 -2.68
CA ARG A 499 0.56 13.32 -3.51
C ARG A 499 1.65 13.93 -2.65
N VAL A 500 2.89 13.82 -3.10
CA VAL A 500 4.04 14.55 -2.55
C VAL A 500 4.67 15.37 -3.66
N GLN A 501 4.99 16.63 -3.36
CA GLN A 501 5.54 17.59 -4.30
C GLN A 501 6.76 18.29 -3.72
N ALA A 502 7.79 18.46 -4.54
CA ALA A 502 8.95 19.28 -4.26
C ALA A 502 8.78 20.66 -4.90
N ILE A 503 8.97 21.72 -4.13
CA ILE A 503 8.81 23.11 -4.51
C ILE A 503 10.16 23.81 -4.41
N ASP A 504 10.61 24.44 -5.49
CA ASP A 504 11.80 25.28 -5.46
C ASP A 504 11.53 26.57 -4.66
N LYS A 505 12.36 26.84 -3.65
CA LYS A 505 12.15 28.00 -2.76
C LYS A 505 12.35 29.35 -3.46
N ALA A 506 13.19 29.42 -4.48
CA ALA A 506 13.47 30.66 -5.18
C ALA A 506 12.37 31.00 -6.19
N THR A 507 11.86 30.00 -6.91
CA THR A 507 10.86 30.22 -7.97
C THR A 507 9.42 29.93 -7.53
N GLN A 508 9.23 29.28 -6.37
CA GLN A 508 7.93 28.80 -5.88
C GLN A 508 7.21 27.85 -6.86
N GLN A 509 7.97 27.17 -7.72
CA GLN A 509 7.43 26.24 -8.71
C GLN A 509 7.55 24.80 -8.21
N VAL A 510 6.55 23.97 -8.52
CA VAL A 510 6.66 22.52 -8.32
C VAL A 510 7.68 21.99 -9.33
N VAL A 511 8.80 21.46 -8.82
CA VAL A 511 9.88 20.90 -9.65
C VAL A 511 9.83 19.39 -9.77
N ALA A 512 9.18 18.71 -8.81
CA ALA A 512 8.89 17.29 -8.90
C ALA A 512 7.60 16.91 -8.15
N SER A 513 6.93 15.84 -8.57
CA SER A 513 5.67 15.33 -7.98
C SER A 513 5.61 13.80 -8.11
N THR A 514 5.14 13.12 -7.08
CA THR A 514 4.94 11.65 -7.05
C THR A 514 3.81 11.32 -6.10
N ASP A 515 2.97 10.35 -6.48
CA ASP A 515 1.95 9.81 -5.59
C ASP A 515 2.49 8.54 -4.92
N VAL A 516 2.36 8.50 -3.60
CA VAL A 516 2.77 7.38 -2.75
C VAL A 516 1.54 6.79 -2.05
N VAL A 517 1.57 5.48 -1.80
CA VAL A 517 0.51 4.80 -1.06
C VAL A 517 0.73 4.95 0.45
N LEU A 518 -0.32 5.30 1.20
CA LEU A 518 -0.34 5.34 2.68
C LEU A 518 -1.26 4.24 3.24
N PRO A 519 -0.86 2.98 3.12
CA PRO A 519 -1.69 1.85 3.45
C PRO A 519 -2.14 1.82 4.91
N VAL A 520 -3.44 1.69 5.12
CA VAL A 520 -4.05 1.54 6.43
C VAL A 520 -5.06 0.40 6.38
N ALA A 521 -5.16 -0.35 7.46
CA ALA A 521 -6.03 -1.51 7.51
C ALA A 521 -6.70 -1.66 8.86
N SER A 522 -7.99 -1.99 8.82
CA SER A 522 -8.87 -2.05 9.99
C SER A 522 -9.31 -3.46 10.38
N GLU A 523 -8.49 -4.46 10.06
CA GLU A 523 -8.89 -5.88 10.01
C GLU A 523 -8.56 -6.70 11.28
N ALA A 524 -8.35 -6.06 12.43
CA ALA A 524 -8.11 -6.78 13.67
C ALA A 524 -9.37 -7.53 14.13
N ASP A 525 -9.27 -8.85 14.34
CA ASP A 525 -10.41 -9.76 14.51
C ASP A 525 -10.48 -10.34 15.94
N CYS A 526 -10.36 -9.46 16.94
CA CYS A 526 -10.34 -9.82 18.35
C CYS A 526 -11.64 -10.55 18.80
N GLN A 527 -12.76 -10.21 18.18
CA GLN A 527 -14.07 -10.78 18.43
C GLN A 527 -14.15 -12.29 18.16
N SER A 528 -13.34 -12.81 17.23
CA SER A 528 -13.27 -14.24 16.94
C SER A 528 -13.11 -15.11 18.19
N CYS A 529 -12.34 -14.63 19.18
CA CYS A 529 -12.07 -15.33 20.44
C CYS A 529 -12.69 -14.67 21.67
N HIS A 530 -12.82 -13.33 21.67
CA HIS A 530 -13.24 -12.54 22.83
C HIS A 530 -14.72 -12.13 22.83
N ALA A 531 -15.49 -12.53 21.80
CA ALA A 531 -16.94 -12.41 21.79
C ALA A 531 -17.62 -13.79 21.90
N ARG A 532 -18.92 -13.78 22.21
CA ARG A 532 -19.71 -15.00 22.21
C ARG A 532 -19.96 -15.50 20.77
N ALA A 533 -19.94 -16.81 20.57
CA ALA A 533 -20.27 -17.50 19.32
C ALA A 533 -21.68 -17.17 18.87
N MET A 534 -22.62 -17.10 19.83
CA MET A 534 -23.99 -16.68 19.53
C MET A 534 -24.09 -15.23 19.07
N ASP A 535 -23.21 -14.35 19.55
CA ASP A 535 -23.21 -12.95 19.14
C ASP A 535 -22.67 -12.81 17.71
N CYS A 536 -21.61 -13.54 17.37
CA CYS A 536 -21.06 -13.52 16.01
C CYS A 536 -21.98 -14.19 14.98
N ALA A 537 -22.78 -15.18 15.38
CA ALA A 537 -23.78 -15.80 14.51
C ALA A 537 -24.86 -14.81 14.03
N THR A 538 -24.97 -13.63 14.64
CA THR A 538 -25.85 -12.55 14.18
C THR A 538 -25.30 -11.78 12.98
N ILE A 539 -23.98 -11.85 12.73
CA ILE A 539 -23.32 -11.25 11.55
C ILE A 539 -23.35 -12.26 10.41
N THR A 540 -24.31 -12.09 9.50
CA THR A 540 -24.55 -13.02 8.39
C THR A 540 -24.12 -12.46 7.04
N GLN A 541 -23.81 -13.36 6.11
CA GLN A 541 -23.51 -13.05 4.70
C GLN A 541 -24.57 -12.14 4.06
N GLU A 542 -25.85 -12.37 4.39
CA GLU A 542 -26.98 -11.60 3.88
C GLU A 542 -26.99 -10.15 4.35
N THR A 543 -26.45 -9.87 5.54
CA THR A 543 -26.50 -8.55 6.16
C THR A 543 -25.21 -7.76 5.91
N TYR A 544 -24.05 -8.43 5.90
CA TYR A 544 -22.73 -7.77 5.91
C TYR A 544 -21.80 -8.23 4.77
N GLY A 545 -22.23 -9.11 3.87
CA GLY A 545 -21.39 -9.60 2.77
C GLY A 545 -20.28 -10.57 3.19
N TYR A 546 -20.21 -10.94 4.47
CA TYR A 546 -19.36 -11.98 5.02
C TYR A 546 -20.06 -12.64 6.23
N THR A 547 -19.62 -13.83 6.63
CA THR A 547 -20.10 -14.49 7.87
C THR A 547 -18.97 -14.49 8.90
N MET A 548 -19.28 -14.10 10.13
CA MET A 548 -18.33 -14.16 11.23
C MET A 548 -18.57 -15.41 12.07
N ALA A 549 -17.50 -16.14 12.38
CA ALA A 549 -17.53 -17.27 13.28
C ALA A 549 -16.65 -16.97 14.48
N CYS A 550 -17.21 -17.12 15.67
CA CYS A 550 -16.47 -16.97 16.91
C CYS A 550 -16.49 -18.27 17.70
N THR A 551 -15.42 -18.46 18.45
CA THR A 551 -15.11 -19.70 19.15
C THR A 551 -15.32 -19.59 20.66
N GLU A 552 -15.43 -18.36 21.18
CA GLU A 552 -15.50 -18.03 22.62
C GLU A 552 -14.26 -18.46 23.41
N GLU A 553 -13.16 -18.82 22.74
CA GLU A 553 -12.02 -19.48 23.38
C GLU A 553 -11.38 -18.68 24.50
N ALA A 554 -11.48 -17.35 24.47
CA ALA A 554 -10.93 -16.50 25.53
C ALA A 554 -11.89 -16.34 26.73
N LEU A 555 -13.20 -16.48 26.53
CA LEU A 555 -14.21 -16.19 27.55
C LEU A 555 -14.31 -17.29 28.62
N ASP A 556 -14.08 -18.55 28.25
CA ASP A 556 -14.16 -19.69 29.17
C ASP A 556 -12.92 -19.89 30.05
N ARG A 557 -11.86 -19.12 29.80
CA ARG A 557 -10.57 -19.27 30.51
C ARG A 557 -10.48 -18.43 31.79
N HIS A 558 -11.43 -17.52 32.01
CA HIS A 558 -11.38 -16.56 33.11
C HIS A 558 -12.69 -16.53 33.90
N ASP A 559 -12.59 -16.46 35.23
CA ASP A 559 -13.75 -16.30 36.12
C ASP A 559 -14.16 -14.82 36.15
N LEU A 560 -14.91 -14.39 35.13
CA LEU A 560 -15.33 -12.99 34.95
C LEU A 560 -16.51 -12.58 35.85
N ALA A 561 -16.96 -13.45 36.76
CA ALA A 561 -18.15 -13.24 37.57
C ALA A 561 -18.05 -12.00 38.49
N ASP A 562 -16.85 -11.65 38.95
CA ASP A 562 -16.63 -10.53 39.89
C ASP A 562 -16.48 -9.15 39.21
N LEU A 563 -16.48 -9.08 37.86
CA LEU A 563 -16.29 -7.85 37.08
C LEU A 563 -17.51 -7.47 36.22
N GLY A 564 -18.71 -7.92 36.61
CA GLY A 564 -19.94 -7.67 35.85
C GLY A 564 -20.18 -8.65 34.70
N GLY A 565 -19.47 -9.79 34.69
CA GLY A 565 -19.69 -10.89 33.77
C GLY A 565 -19.09 -10.68 32.37
N VAL A 566 -19.51 -11.50 31.43
CA VAL A 566 -19.16 -11.37 30.00
C VAL A 566 -20.07 -10.32 29.37
N MET A 567 -19.50 -9.32 28.71
CA MET A 567 -20.25 -8.43 27.82
C MET A 567 -20.75 -9.24 26.62
N THR A 568 -22.00 -9.00 26.23
CA THR A 568 -22.63 -9.60 25.04
C THR A 568 -23.33 -8.51 24.23
N LEU A 569 -23.79 -8.84 23.02
CA LEU A 569 -24.62 -7.91 22.23
C LEU A 569 -25.92 -7.50 22.95
N ASP A 570 -26.46 -8.37 23.79
CA ASP A 570 -27.65 -8.13 24.61
C ASP A 570 -27.34 -7.39 25.93
N GLY A 571 -26.07 -7.07 26.17
CA GLY A 571 -25.57 -6.40 27.37
C GLY A 571 -24.93 -7.34 28.39
N ASP A 572 -24.53 -6.76 29.53
CA ASP A 572 -23.94 -7.48 30.66
C ASP A 572 -24.96 -7.77 31.79
N ASP A 573 -24.49 -8.44 32.86
CA ASP A 573 -25.34 -8.81 34.00
C ASP A 573 -25.88 -7.59 34.78
N LEU A 574 -25.36 -6.40 34.51
CA LEU A 574 -25.80 -5.12 35.07
C LEU A 574 -26.79 -4.38 34.15
N GLY A 575 -27.08 -4.94 32.98
CA GLY A 575 -27.98 -4.37 31.98
C GLY A 575 -27.36 -3.26 31.14
N ALA A 576 -26.03 -3.10 31.16
CA ALA A 576 -25.33 -2.16 30.30
C ALA A 576 -25.11 -2.78 28.91
N LEU A 577 -25.50 -2.08 27.86
CA LEU A 577 -25.27 -2.49 26.47
C LEU A 577 -23.85 -2.09 26.02
N PRO A 578 -23.22 -2.86 25.10
CA PRO A 578 -21.98 -2.44 24.47
C PRO A 578 -22.24 -1.18 23.63
N PRO A 579 -21.31 -0.20 23.63
CA PRO A 579 -21.44 0.99 22.79
C PRO A 579 -21.27 0.63 21.31
N GLY A 580 -21.86 1.43 20.43
CA GLY A 580 -21.81 1.26 18.99
C GLY A 580 -23.17 1.45 18.31
N ASP A 581 -23.14 2.02 17.11
CA ASP A 581 -24.34 2.35 16.33
C ASP A 581 -24.79 1.17 15.47
N THR A 582 -23.84 0.35 15.01
CA THR A 582 -24.11 -0.89 14.26
C THR A 582 -23.91 -2.15 15.09
N LEU A 583 -24.47 -3.26 14.61
CA LEU A 583 -24.30 -4.58 15.23
C LEU A 583 -22.83 -5.04 15.22
N GLU A 584 -22.12 -4.79 14.12
CA GLU A 584 -20.68 -5.10 13.96
C GLU A 584 -19.83 -4.30 14.95
N GLN A 585 -20.11 -3.01 15.12
CA GLN A 585 -19.41 -2.15 16.08
C GLN A 585 -19.66 -2.59 17.52
N ARG A 586 -20.91 -2.91 17.86
CA ARG A 586 -21.25 -3.46 19.19
C ARG A 586 -20.56 -4.79 19.45
N LEU A 587 -20.40 -5.64 18.43
CA LEU A 587 -19.70 -6.90 18.54
C LEU A 587 -18.19 -6.70 18.80
N LEU A 588 -17.58 -5.78 18.05
CA LEU A 588 -16.18 -5.37 18.26
C LEU A 588 -15.98 -4.82 19.67
N ASN A 589 -16.83 -3.89 20.11
CA ASN A 589 -16.74 -3.30 21.44
C ASN A 589 -17.05 -4.29 22.56
N THR A 590 -17.90 -5.29 22.31
CA THR A 590 -18.12 -6.41 23.21
C THR A 590 -16.83 -7.17 23.46
N ALA A 591 -16.13 -7.54 22.39
CA ALA A 591 -14.83 -8.20 22.47
C ALA A 591 -13.80 -7.34 23.22
N LYS A 592 -13.74 -6.04 22.91
CA LYS A 592 -12.82 -5.10 23.56
C LYS A 592 -13.09 -4.95 25.07
N ILE A 593 -14.36 -4.87 25.48
CA ILE A 593 -14.74 -4.82 26.89
C ILE A 593 -14.32 -6.11 27.60
N ASN A 594 -14.57 -7.26 26.99
CA ASN A 594 -14.18 -8.56 27.55
C ASN A 594 -12.66 -8.70 27.71
N ILE A 595 -11.87 -8.12 26.79
CA ILE A 595 -10.41 -8.04 26.91
C ILE A 595 -10.02 -7.20 28.14
N LEU A 596 -10.60 -6.00 28.33
CA LEU A 596 -10.31 -5.17 29.51
C LEU A 596 -10.73 -5.84 30.82
N ARG A 597 -11.88 -6.53 30.85
CA ARG A 597 -12.31 -7.30 32.03
C ARG A 597 -11.36 -8.46 32.34
N THR A 598 -10.89 -9.16 31.31
CA THR A 598 -9.89 -10.21 31.47
C THR A 598 -8.58 -9.65 32.01
N HIS A 599 -8.15 -8.50 31.50
CA HIS A 599 -7.00 -7.78 32.00
C HIS A 599 -7.17 -7.38 33.48
N ASP A 600 -8.30 -6.77 33.83
CA ASP A 600 -8.65 -6.39 35.20
C ASP A 600 -8.66 -7.59 36.15
N ALA A 601 -9.24 -8.72 35.75
CA ALA A 601 -9.28 -9.95 36.55
C ALA A 601 -7.88 -10.51 36.81
N LYS A 602 -7.02 -10.48 35.79
CA LYS A 602 -5.66 -11.04 35.86
C LYS A 602 -4.70 -10.14 36.64
N HIS A 603 -4.85 -8.82 36.51
CA HIS A 603 -3.87 -7.84 37.00
C HIS A 603 -4.37 -6.98 38.17
N GLY A 604 -5.65 -7.11 38.56
CA GLY A 604 -6.25 -6.30 39.62
C GLY A 604 -6.45 -4.83 39.24
N THR A 605 -6.52 -4.54 37.94
CA THR A 605 -6.74 -3.19 37.41
C THR A 605 -8.24 -2.84 37.36
N THR A 606 -8.54 -1.62 36.91
CA THR A 606 -9.93 -1.11 36.76
C THR A 606 -10.08 -0.37 35.42
N LEU A 607 -9.58 -0.98 34.35
CA LEU A 607 -9.52 -0.40 33.02
C LEU A 607 -10.88 -0.43 32.31
N ASP A 608 -11.71 -1.48 32.49
CA ASP A 608 -13.06 -1.49 31.88
C ASP A 608 -13.93 -0.36 32.44
N SER A 609 -13.83 -0.04 33.72
CA SER A 609 -14.63 1.06 34.30
C SER A 609 -14.15 2.45 33.86
N ARG A 610 -12.90 2.56 33.39
CA ARG A 610 -12.33 3.81 32.84
C ARG A 610 -12.61 3.96 31.35
N ARG A 611 -12.52 2.85 30.60
CA ARG A 611 -12.52 2.75 29.12
C ARG A 611 -11.55 3.77 28.47
N ARG A 612 -11.50 3.79 27.14
CA ARG A 612 -10.61 4.66 26.35
C ARG A 612 -9.14 4.46 26.73
N VAL A 613 -8.75 3.19 26.75
CA VAL A 613 -7.38 2.78 27.11
C VAL A 613 -6.49 2.82 25.87
N VAL A 614 -5.33 3.45 25.98
CA VAL A 614 -4.27 3.28 24.97
C VAL A 614 -3.29 2.28 25.55
N CYS A 615 -3.31 1.06 25.03
CA CYS A 615 -2.52 -0.04 25.60
C CYS A 615 -1.03 0.32 25.62
N ALA A 616 -0.56 1.03 24.58
CA ALA A 616 0.83 1.47 24.46
C ALA A 616 1.27 2.50 25.51
N SER A 617 0.33 3.20 26.16
CA SER A 617 0.66 4.10 27.25
C SER A 617 1.25 3.37 28.45
N CYS A 618 0.80 2.13 28.72
CA CYS A 618 1.34 1.30 29.79
C CYS A 618 2.38 0.29 29.30
N HIS A 619 2.20 -0.24 28.09
CA HIS A 619 3.09 -1.23 27.49
C HIS A 619 3.92 -0.60 26.38
N TYR A 620 5.21 -0.33 26.65
CA TYR A 620 6.07 0.34 25.68
C TYR A 620 6.13 -0.41 24.33
N SER A 621 6.02 0.35 23.25
CA SER A 621 6.10 -0.12 21.87
C SER A 621 7.12 0.74 21.11
N PRO A 622 8.25 0.17 20.65
CA PRO A 622 9.22 0.90 19.83
C PRO A 622 8.63 1.47 18.53
N ALA A 623 7.52 0.90 18.02
CA ALA A 623 6.84 1.39 16.83
C ALA A 623 6.23 2.79 17.00
N LEU A 624 5.91 3.18 18.24
CA LEU A 624 5.31 4.46 18.59
C LEU A 624 6.32 5.45 19.17
N ASP A 625 7.57 5.02 19.32
CA ASP A 625 8.66 5.81 19.90
C ASP A 625 9.37 6.62 18.80
N LEU A 626 8.63 7.56 18.19
CA LEU A 626 9.14 8.42 17.12
C LEU A 626 10.33 9.29 17.59
N ALA A 627 10.34 9.65 18.88
CA ALA A 627 11.43 10.38 19.52
C ALA A 627 12.60 9.47 19.96
N GLN A 628 12.40 8.15 19.92
CA GLN A 628 13.38 7.11 20.24
C GLN A 628 13.98 7.20 21.65
N LEU A 629 13.14 7.61 22.60
CA LEU A 629 13.52 7.86 23.99
C LEU A 629 13.47 6.60 24.86
N GLY A 630 12.81 5.54 24.40
CA GLY A 630 12.63 4.29 25.14
C GLY A 630 11.40 4.28 26.06
N PRO A 631 11.22 3.23 26.87
CA PRO A 631 10.15 3.22 27.87
C PRO A 631 10.33 4.37 28.87
N THR A 632 9.24 5.04 29.22
CA THR A 632 9.24 6.16 30.18
C THR A 632 8.28 5.93 31.34
N ASP A 633 8.69 6.40 32.52
CA ASP A 633 7.86 6.41 33.72
C ASP A 633 7.43 7.85 34.03
N SER A 634 6.19 8.19 33.72
CA SER A 634 5.54 9.38 34.25
C SER A 634 4.36 8.99 35.13
N ALA A 635 3.74 9.97 35.81
CA ALA A 635 2.85 9.76 36.97
C ALA A 635 1.56 8.93 36.74
N ALA A 636 1.38 8.28 35.59
CA ALA A 636 0.28 7.36 35.31
C ALA A 636 0.61 6.16 34.38
N THR A 637 1.82 6.05 33.82
CA THR A 637 2.14 5.09 32.73
C THR A 637 3.09 3.95 33.11
N GLU A 638 4.09 4.23 33.96
CA GLU A 638 5.03 3.24 34.53
C GLU A 638 5.54 2.19 33.51
N GLN A 639 5.89 2.60 32.28
CA GLN A 639 6.22 1.65 31.21
C GLN A 639 7.42 0.75 31.53
N THR A 640 8.36 1.21 32.37
CA THR A 640 9.51 0.37 32.77
C THR A 640 9.13 -0.73 33.78
N GLN A 641 7.91 -0.66 34.35
CA GLN A 641 7.36 -1.67 35.25
C GLN A 641 6.52 -2.72 34.53
N HIS A 642 6.26 -2.55 33.24
CA HIS A 642 5.45 -3.45 32.44
C HIS A 642 6.28 -4.14 31.35
N ILE A 643 5.83 -5.34 30.96
CA ILE A 643 6.30 -5.98 29.73
C ILE A 643 5.98 -5.11 28.51
N SER A 644 6.74 -5.24 27.43
CA SER A 644 6.49 -4.52 26.17
C SER A 644 5.15 -4.89 25.56
N MET A 645 4.69 -4.08 24.59
CA MET A 645 3.50 -4.41 23.81
C MET A 645 3.64 -5.74 23.06
N SER A 646 4.81 -6.01 22.48
CA SER A 646 5.04 -7.26 21.74
C SER A 646 4.94 -8.48 22.64
N ARG A 647 5.48 -8.40 23.86
CA ARG A 647 5.38 -9.46 24.86
C ARG A 647 3.94 -9.65 25.36
N ALA A 648 3.25 -8.54 25.66
CA ALA A 648 1.88 -8.54 26.14
C ALA A 648 0.90 -9.15 25.13
N MET A 649 1.12 -8.89 23.84
CA MET A 649 0.30 -9.42 22.75
C MET A 649 0.84 -10.76 22.24
N HIS A 650 2.01 -10.79 21.60
CA HIS A 650 2.49 -11.99 20.92
C HIS A 650 2.88 -13.10 21.90
N GLY A 651 3.67 -12.78 22.93
CA GLY A 651 4.14 -13.76 23.90
C GLY A 651 3.01 -14.40 24.69
N HIS A 652 2.09 -13.58 25.20
CA HIS A 652 0.94 -14.09 25.95
C HIS A 652 0.09 -15.05 25.12
N HIS A 653 -0.23 -14.68 23.88
CA HIS A 653 -1.07 -15.49 23.00
C HIS A 653 -0.35 -16.73 22.44
N GLY A 654 0.96 -16.64 22.20
CA GLY A 654 1.77 -17.77 21.73
C GLY A 654 1.87 -18.90 22.76
N ASP A 655 1.72 -18.59 24.06
CA ASP A 655 1.73 -19.59 25.15
C ASP A 655 0.37 -20.29 25.33
N LEU A 656 -0.67 -19.90 24.58
CA LEU A 656 -2.02 -20.44 24.73
C LEU A 656 -2.28 -21.61 23.78
N PHE A 657 -2.93 -22.65 24.30
CA PHE A 657 -3.45 -23.79 23.53
C PHE A 657 -4.95 -23.67 23.29
N ALA A 658 -5.51 -24.37 22.31
CA ALA A 658 -6.96 -24.43 22.07
C ALA A 658 -7.71 -24.99 23.30
N LYS A 659 -8.90 -24.44 23.57
CA LYS A 659 -9.68 -24.72 24.80
C LYS A 659 -9.91 -26.23 25.03
N ASP A 660 -10.27 -26.94 23.98
CA ASP A 660 -10.59 -28.37 24.03
C ASP A 660 -9.45 -29.27 23.51
N ASN A 661 -8.26 -28.69 23.26
CA ASN A 661 -7.09 -29.44 22.83
C ASN A 661 -5.78 -28.79 23.34
N ALA A 662 -5.31 -29.27 24.50
CA ALA A 662 -4.09 -28.80 25.17
C ALA A 662 -2.78 -29.06 24.40
N THR A 663 -2.83 -29.66 23.21
CA THR A 663 -1.67 -29.87 22.33
C THR A 663 -1.70 -29.05 21.04
N ALA A 664 -2.85 -28.46 20.71
CA ALA A 664 -2.99 -27.56 19.58
C ALA A 664 -2.75 -26.13 20.04
N SER A 665 -1.70 -25.49 19.51
CA SER A 665 -1.49 -24.05 19.74
C SER A 665 -2.71 -23.26 19.29
N LEU A 666 -3.09 -22.21 20.04
CA LEU A 666 -4.17 -21.31 19.65
C LEU A 666 -3.87 -20.65 18.30
N PHE A 667 -2.61 -20.27 18.12
CA PHE A 667 -2.10 -19.71 16.88
C PHE A 667 -1.17 -20.74 16.21
N PRO A 668 -1.53 -21.26 15.02
CA PRO A 668 -0.81 -22.37 14.41
C PRO A 668 0.56 -21.94 13.86
N ASN A 669 1.51 -22.87 13.86
CA ASN A 669 2.84 -22.66 13.33
C ASN A 669 2.90 -23.02 11.84
N MET A 670 3.61 -22.18 11.08
CA MET A 670 3.80 -22.36 9.65
C MET A 670 4.81 -23.49 9.41
N PRO A 671 4.49 -24.48 8.55
CA PRO A 671 5.47 -25.49 8.11
C PRO A 671 6.69 -24.83 7.44
N ALA A 672 7.76 -25.57 7.21
CA ALA A 672 8.91 -25.00 6.50
C ALA A 672 8.56 -24.56 5.06
N PRO A 673 9.20 -23.52 4.49
CA PRO A 673 8.93 -23.06 3.12
C PRO A 673 9.05 -24.15 2.05
N ASN A 674 9.94 -25.12 2.27
CA ASN A 674 10.16 -26.24 1.38
C ASN A 674 9.30 -27.47 1.72
N ASP A 675 8.39 -27.36 2.70
CA ASP A 675 7.47 -28.42 3.06
C ASP A 675 6.27 -28.43 2.09
N PRO A 676 6.06 -29.53 1.34
CA PRO A 676 4.94 -29.61 0.40
C PRO A 676 3.56 -29.57 1.07
N ILE A 677 3.47 -29.72 2.40
CA ILE A 677 2.21 -29.58 3.15
C ILE A 677 1.63 -28.17 2.98
N ARG A 678 2.47 -27.13 2.85
CA ARG A 678 2.01 -25.74 2.69
C ARG A 678 1.00 -25.56 1.57
N LEU A 679 1.18 -26.26 0.45
CA LEU A 679 0.34 -26.17 -0.75
C LEU A 679 -0.82 -27.18 -0.77
N GLN A 680 -0.99 -27.97 0.29
CA GLN A 680 -2.06 -28.96 0.40
C GLN A 680 -3.26 -28.38 1.17
N PRO A 681 -4.49 -28.85 0.87
CA PRO A 681 -5.65 -28.43 1.63
C PRO A 681 -5.50 -28.77 3.12
N VAL A 682 -5.79 -27.80 3.99
CA VAL A 682 -5.65 -27.94 5.45
C VAL A 682 -6.60 -28.99 6.02
N ALA A 683 -7.77 -29.21 5.41
CA ALA A 683 -8.69 -30.29 5.77
C ALA A 683 -8.09 -31.70 5.66
N ASN A 684 -6.98 -31.88 4.91
CA ASN A 684 -6.26 -33.17 4.86
C ASN A 684 -5.27 -33.36 6.03
N HIS A 685 -5.06 -32.33 6.84
CA HIS A 685 -4.04 -32.26 7.90
C HIS A 685 -4.66 -31.89 9.26
N LEU A 686 -5.87 -32.38 9.55
CA LEU A 686 -6.60 -32.13 10.80
C LEU A 686 -5.91 -32.69 12.05
N ASP A 687 -4.94 -33.60 11.88
CA ASP A 687 -4.06 -34.04 12.95
C ASP A 687 -3.09 -32.94 13.41
N LEU A 688 -2.68 -32.06 12.49
CA LEU A 688 -1.81 -30.91 12.76
C LEU A 688 -2.61 -29.63 13.01
N TYR A 689 -3.74 -29.47 12.31
CA TYR A 689 -4.59 -28.28 12.34
C TYR A 689 -6.05 -28.66 12.69
N PRO A 690 -6.32 -29.12 13.92
CA PRO A 690 -7.63 -29.66 14.29
C PRO A 690 -8.76 -28.63 14.28
N LEU A 691 -8.43 -27.33 14.29
CA LEU A 691 -9.40 -26.23 14.22
C LEU A 691 -9.77 -25.83 12.79
N ALA A 692 -9.18 -26.47 11.77
CA ALA A 692 -9.41 -26.08 10.39
C ALA A 692 -10.75 -26.54 9.80
N GLY A 693 -11.39 -27.53 10.42
CA GLY A 693 -12.64 -28.12 9.93
C GLY A 693 -12.53 -28.60 8.47
N ASP A 694 -13.60 -28.44 7.68
CA ASP A 694 -13.63 -28.82 6.27
C ASP A 694 -13.09 -27.70 5.33
N SER A 695 -12.16 -26.86 5.81
CA SER A 695 -11.61 -25.76 5.01
C SER A 695 -10.81 -26.27 3.79
N GLU A 696 -11.16 -25.74 2.61
CA GLU A 696 -10.48 -26.02 1.35
C GLU A 696 -9.22 -25.14 1.14
N GLN A 697 -8.90 -24.27 2.10
CA GLN A 697 -7.69 -23.45 2.07
C GLN A 697 -6.44 -24.33 2.11
N THR A 698 -5.36 -23.85 1.50
CA THR A 698 -4.05 -24.45 1.72
C THR A 698 -3.60 -24.25 3.17
N VAL A 699 -2.68 -25.09 3.65
CA VAL A 699 -2.11 -24.92 5.00
C VAL A 699 -1.45 -23.54 5.16
N GLU A 700 -0.77 -23.04 4.14
CA GLU A 700 -0.15 -21.71 4.19
C GLU A 700 -1.19 -20.59 4.36
N GLU A 701 -2.24 -20.59 3.53
CA GLU A 701 -3.33 -19.61 3.61
C GLU A 701 -4.04 -19.69 4.97
N TYR A 702 -4.34 -20.91 5.44
CA TYR A 702 -4.99 -21.12 6.73
C TYR A 702 -4.13 -20.58 7.87
N VAL A 703 -2.85 -20.96 7.93
CA VAL A 703 -1.97 -20.53 9.02
C VAL A 703 -1.77 -19.01 9.00
N LEU A 704 -1.57 -18.38 7.84
CA LEU A 704 -1.49 -16.93 7.71
C LEU A 704 -2.74 -16.23 8.27
N GLN A 705 -3.92 -16.69 7.86
CA GLN A 705 -5.20 -16.12 8.26
C GLN A 705 -5.53 -16.32 9.73
N GLN A 706 -5.13 -17.47 10.30
CA GLN A 706 -5.41 -17.79 11.69
C GLN A 706 -4.33 -17.26 12.64
N SER A 707 -3.11 -16.97 12.18
CA SER A 707 -2.03 -16.43 13.01
C SER A 707 -1.90 -14.91 12.91
N CYS A 708 -1.16 -14.42 11.93
CA CYS A 708 -0.73 -13.03 11.90
C CYS A 708 -1.89 -12.13 11.49
N TYR A 709 -2.67 -12.53 10.49
CA TYR A 709 -3.80 -11.73 9.99
C TYR A 709 -5.02 -11.73 10.91
N SER A 710 -5.01 -12.47 12.02
CA SER A 710 -6.04 -12.37 13.06
C SER A 710 -5.92 -11.07 13.86
N CYS A 711 -4.70 -10.55 14.03
CA CYS A 711 -4.42 -9.36 14.84
C CYS A 711 -3.80 -8.23 14.04
N HIS A 712 -3.03 -8.57 13.00
CA HIS A 712 -2.48 -7.64 12.06
C HIS A 712 -3.38 -7.57 10.82
N PRO A 713 -3.39 -6.44 10.11
CA PRO A 713 -3.88 -6.33 8.75
C PRO A 713 -3.48 -7.50 7.86
N GLY A 714 -4.37 -7.90 6.97
CA GLY A 714 -3.99 -8.69 5.80
C GLY A 714 -4.99 -9.72 5.32
N LYS A 715 -6.10 -9.95 6.04
CA LYS A 715 -7.15 -10.89 5.56
C LYS A 715 -7.79 -10.42 4.25
N ARG A 716 -7.99 -9.11 4.08
CA ARG A 716 -8.47 -8.52 2.82
C ARG A 716 -7.47 -7.52 2.25
N THR A 717 -6.64 -6.94 3.10
CA THR A 717 -5.63 -5.99 2.68
C THR A 717 -4.36 -6.64 2.14
N ASP A 718 -4.08 -7.93 2.36
CA ASP A 718 -2.81 -8.56 1.97
C ASP A 718 -1.57 -7.77 2.43
N CYS A 719 -1.52 -7.44 3.72
CA CYS A 719 -0.45 -6.63 4.33
C CYS A 719 0.96 -7.07 3.90
N LEU A 720 1.20 -8.39 3.93
CA LEU A 720 2.38 -8.96 3.30
C LEU A 720 2.17 -9.05 1.79
N ARG A 721 2.80 -8.12 1.07
CA ARG A 721 2.72 -8.01 -0.38
C ARG A 721 4.11 -7.83 -1.00
N GLY A 722 4.13 -7.45 -2.27
CA GLY A 722 5.38 -7.12 -2.94
C GLY A 722 6.22 -8.35 -3.35
N ALA A 723 7.52 -8.12 -3.49
CA ALA A 723 8.48 -9.11 -3.96
C ALA A 723 8.65 -10.30 -2.99
N MET A 724 8.53 -10.07 -1.68
CA MET A 724 8.65 -11.11 -0.65
C MET A 724 7.47 -12.08 -0.72
N ALA A 725 6.23 -11.55 -0.72
CA ALA A 725 5.02 -12.36 -0.89
C ALA A 725 5.05 -13.14 -2.21
N SER A 726 5.44 -12.46 -3.31
CA SER A 726 5.57 -13.08 -4.64
C SER A 726 6.64 -14.19 -4.70
N ALA A 727 7.57 -14.21 -3.75
CA ALA A 727 8.58 -15.26 -3.62
C ALA A 727 8.12 -16.46 -2.77
N GLY A 728 6.88 -16.47 -2.25
CA GLY A 728 6.35 -17.51 -1.38
C GLY A 728 6.91 -17.48 0.04
N ILE A 729 7.36 -16.31 0.49
CA ILE A 729 7.84 -16.07 1.86
C ILE A 729 6.67 -15.48 2.65
N VAL A 730 6.43 -16.00 3.86
CA VAL A 730 5.35 -15.54 4.74
C VAL A 730 5.89 -14.95 6.05
N CYS A 731 5.04 -14.28 6.84
CA CYS A 731 5.45 -13.58 8.07
C CYS A 731 6.31 -14.46 9.00
N GLN A 732 5.90 -15.72 9.23
CA GLN A 732 6.62 -16.62 10.12
C GLN A 732 7.99 -17.07 9.57
N ASP A 733 8.25 -16.97 8.25
CA ASP A 733 9.57 -17.25 7.68
C ASP A 733 10.59 -16.14 7.94
N CYS A 734 10.10 -14.94 8.23
CA CYS A 734 10.91 -13.79 8.60
C CYS A 734 11.03 -13.68 10.13
N HIS A 735 9.91 -13.70 10.85
CA HIS A 735 9.87 -13.29 12.26
C HIS A 735 9.75 -14.45 13.27
N GLY A 736 9.48 -15.67 12.79
CA GLY A 736 9.15 -16.83 13.62
C GLY A 736 7.67 -16.90 13.99
N ASP A 737 7.33 -17.82 14.90
CA ASP A 737 5.97 -17.95 15.45
C ASP A 737 5.66 -16.88 16.52
N MET A 738 4.46 -16.90 17.08
CA MET A 738 4.02 -15.92 18.07
C MET A 738 4.92 -15.88 19.32
N LEU A 739 5.47 -17.03 19.72
CA LEU A 739 6.41 -17.12 20.84
C LEU A 739 7.74 -16.45 20.49
N ALA A 740 8.29 -16.71 19.31
CA ALA A 740 9.48 -16.03 18.83
C ALA A 740 9.27 -14.51 18.81
N VAL A 741 8.13 -14.03 18.29
CA VAL A 741 7.76 -12.61 18.27
C VAL A 741 7.59 -11.98 19.65
N GLY A 742 7.04 -12.74 20.59
CA GLY A 742 6.93 -12.33 21.99
C GLY A 742 8.21 -12.50 22.82
N ASN A 743 9.27 -13.10 22.29
CA ASN A 743 10.51 -13.36 23.03
C ASN A 743 11.49 -12.19 22.94
N ASP A 744 11.12 -11.08 23.59
CA ASP A 744 11.85 -9.82 23.49
C ASP A 744 12.58 -9.41 24.78
N PHE A 745 13.25 -8.27 24.71
CA PHE A 745 14.02 -7.63 25.78
C PHE A 745 13.26 -7.43 27.11
N SER A 746 11.93 -7.48 27.09
CA SER A 746 11.06 -7.31 28.26
C SER A 746 10.65 -8.63 28.93
N HIS A 747 11.15 -9.77 28.44
CA HIS A 747 10.79 -11.13 28.89
C HIS A 747 10.71 -11.29 30.42
N ASP A 748 11.65 -10.68 31.14
CA ASP A 748 11.84 -10.86 32.58
C ASP A 748 11.14 -9.80 33.45
N PHE A 749 10.35 -8.90 32.86
CA PHE A 749 9.54 -7.95 33.63
C PHE A 749 8.28 -8.60 34.22
N PRO A 750 7.82 -8.17 35.41
CA PRO A 750 8.45 -7.24 36.35
C PRO A 750 9.41 -7.94 37.33
N ASN A 751 9.61 -9.26 37.21
CA ASN A 751 10.37 -10.07 38.16
C ASN A 751 11.83 -9.63 38.33
N ASN A 752 12.38 -8.93 37.33
CA ASN A 752 13.63 -8.16 37.39
C ASN A 752 13.43 -6.75 36.81
N ALA A 753 12.44 -5.99 37.32
CA ALA A 753 12.20 -4.60 36.92
C ALA A 753 13.52 -3.79 36.93
N GLY A 754 13.86 -3.21 35.78
CA GLY A 754 15.09 -2.43 35.57
C GLY A 754 16.31 -3.17 35.01
N ASN A 755 16.23 -4.48 34.71
CA ASN A 755 17.34 -5.21 34.05
C ASN A 755 16.88 -5.81 32.72
N ILE A 756 17.24 -5.13 31.62
CA ILE A 756 16.85 -5.48 30.26
C ILE A 756 17.76 -6.58 29.71
N ASP A 757 17.17 -7.63 29.13
CA ASP A 757 17.95 -8.67 28.48
C ASP A 757 18.42 -8.22 27.08
N THR A 758 19.63 -7.66 27.04
CA THR A 758 20.32 -7.26 25.80
C THR A 758 20.68 -8.43 24.87
N GLY A 759 20.56 -9.67 25.33
CA GLY A 759 20.69 -10.87 24.50
C GLY A 759 19.43 -11.19 23.70
N LYS A 760 18.30 -10.52 23.99
CA LYS A 760 17.03 -10.69 23.29
C LYS A 760 16.79 -9.56 22.29
N ARG A 761 15.89 -9.82 21.35
CA ARG A 761 15.55 -8.86 20.29
C ARG A 761 14.73 -7.70 20.85
N VAL A 762 14.94 -6.52 20.27
CA VAL A 762 14.04 -5.38 20.47
C VAL A 762 13.15 -5.30 19.22
N PRO A 763 11.82 -5.48 19.33
CA PRO A 763 10.90 -5.37 18.20
C PRO A 763 11.10 -4.03 17.49
N TRP A 764 10.97 -3.99 16.16
CA TRP A 764 11.23 -2.80 15.32
C TRP A 764 12.66 -2.25 15.29
N ALA A 765 13.55 -2.71 16.18
CA ALA A 765 14.98 -2.38 16.16
C ALA A 765 15.84 -3.55 15.67
N VAL A 766 15.37 -4.78 15.86
CA VAL A 766 16.06 -6.01 15.47
C VAL A 766 15.15 -6.83 14.58
N GLU A 767 15.14 -6.46 13.29
CA GLU A 767 14.37 -7.16 12.27
C GLU A 767 15.28 -7.92 11.29
N PRO A 768 14.74 -8.90 10.55
CA PRO A 768 15.43 -9.49 9.42
C PRO A 768 15.92 -8.44 8.42
N GLY A 769 17.22 -8.43 8.16
CA GLY A 769 17.78 -7.66 7.06
C GLY A 769 17.77 -8.41 5.72
N CYS A 770 18.09 -7.73 4.64
CA CYS A 770 18.34 -8.26 3.30
C CYS A 770 19.34 -9.42 3.37
N GLN A 771 20.44 -9.29 4.13
CA GLN A 771 21.41 -10.39 4.29
C GLN A 771 20.87 -11.64 4.99
N SER A 772 19.69 -11.58 5.61
CA SER A 772 19.05 -12.75 6.21
C SER A 772 18.59 -13.74 5.15
N CYS A 773 18.24 -13.25 3.96
CA CYS A 773 17.80 -14.09 2.84
C CYS A 773 18.73 -13.99 1.63
N HIS A 774 19.43 -12.87 1.45
CA HIS A 774 20.39 -12.63 0.37
C HIS A 774 21.81 -12.80 0.90
N VAL A 775 22.16 -14.05 1.21
CA VAL A 775 23.41 -14.38 1.90
C VAL A 775 24.66 -14.37 1.01
N GLY A 776 24.49 -14.12 -0.29
CA GLY A 776 25.56 -14.16 -1.29
C GLY A 776 25.06 -13.73 -2.66
N ASP A 777 25.76 -14.14 -3.71
CA ASP A 777 25.43 -13.86 -5.10
C ASP A 777 25.46 -15.15 -5.95
N ALA A 778 25.37 -15.05 -7.27
CA ALA A 778 25.34 -16.23 -8.15
C ALA A 778 26.62 -17.09 -8.10
N THR A 779 27.71 -16.58 -7.54
CA THR A 779 29.03 -17.25 -7.50
C THR A 779 29.64 -17.34 -6.10
N SER A 780 29.08 -16.63 -5.12
CA SER A 780 29.57 -16.57 -3.75
C SER A 780 28.45 -16.93 -2.77
N GLN A 781 28.74 -17.85 -1.84
CA GLN A 781 27.87 -18.18 -0.71
C GLN A 781 28.66 -18.14 0.61
N PRO A 782 27.99 -17.99 1.76
CA PRO A 782 28.65 -18.08 3.06
C PRO A 782 29.29 -19.45 3.29
N GLY A 783 30.35 -19.48 4.09
CA GLY A 783 31.05 -20.73 4.41
C GLY A 783 30.26 -21.71 5.30
N ASP A 784 29.29 -21.22 6.08
CA ASP A 784 28.39 -22.06 6.88
C ASP A 784 26.94 -21.88 6.41
N THR A 785 26.39 -22.95 5.86
CA THR A 785 25.02 -23.01 5.31
C THR A 785 24.10 -23.90 6.15
N SER A 786 24.52 -24.31 7.35
CA SER A 786 23.77 -25.22 8.20
C SER A 786 22.40 -24.64 8.58
N GLY A 787 21.33 -25.39 8.31
CA GLY A 787 19.97 -24.97 8.63
C GLY A 787 19.36 -23.93 7.69
N PHE A 788 20.03 -23.56 6.59
CA PHE A 788 19.48 -22.72 5.53
C PHE A 788 18.44 -23.46 4.69
N ILE A 789 17.44 -22.73 4.22
CA ILE A 789 16.43 -23.21 3.27
C ILE A 789 16.53 -22.34 2.02
N TYR A 790 17.07 -22.90 0.94
CA TYR A 790 17.28 -22.17 -0.32
C TYR A 790 16.03 -22.16 -1.19
N ALA A 791 15.86 -21.09 -1.95
CA ALA A 791 14.96 -21.06 -3.09
C ALA A 791 15.49 -21.96 -4.21
N ALA A 792 14.63 -22.26 -5.19
CA ALA A 792 15.00 -23.09 -6.35
C ALA A 792 16.18 -22.53 -7.16
N ASP A 793 16.39 -21.20 -7.13
CA ASP A 793 17.52 -20.53 -7.77
C ASP A 793 18.86 -20.73 -7.04
N SER A 794 18.85 -21.22 -5.80
CA SER A 794 20.04 -21.41 -4.94
C SER A 794 20.84 -20.12 -4.64
N ILE A 795 20.25 -18.93 -4.88
CA ILE A 795 20.87 -17.63 -4.60
C ILE A 795 20.30 -17.03 -3.32
N ARG A 796 18.97 -17.11 -3.14
CA ARG A 796 18.29 -16.58 -1.95
C ARG A 796 17.80 -17.70 -1.03
N LEU A 797 17.61 -17.36 0.24
CA LEU A 797 16.90 -18.18 1.21
C LEU A 797 15.41 -17.86 1.21
N LEU A 798 14.60 -18.85 1.57
CA LEU A 798 13.15 -18.72 1.79
C LEU A 798 12.80 -18.47 3.27
N ARG A 799 13.82 -18.34 4.13
CA ARG A 799 13.67 -18.12 5.57
C ARG A 799 14.84 -17.28 6.08
N ALA A 800 14.52 -16.31 6.93
CA ALA A 800 15.49 -15.35 7.47
C ALA A 800 16.31 -15.86 8.66
N TYR A 801 15.93 -16.99 9.25
CA TYR A 801 16.58 -17.61 10.41
C TYR A 801 16.85 -19.10 10.16
N ARG A 802 17.70 -19.70 11.00
CA ARG A 802 18.13 -21.09 10.80
C ARG A 802 17.07 -22.09 11.26
N THR A 803 16.97 -23.21 10.56
CA THR A 803 16.12 -24.32 10.97
C THR A 803 16.47 -24.79 12.38
N GLY A 804 15.46 -24.87 13.25
CA GLY A 804 15.61 -25.28 14.65
C GLY A 804 15.93 -24.11 15.61
N ASP A 805 16.13 -22.90 15.10
CA ASP A 805 16.18 -21.70 15.94
C ASP A 805 14.75 -21.28 16.32
N VAL A 806 14.43 -21.46 17.61
CA VAL A 806 13.11 -21.15 18.18
C VAL A 806 12.92 -19.66 18.46
N ASP A 807 14.01 -18.88 18.53
CA ASP A 807 13.96 -17.44 18.76
C ASP A 807 13.88 -16.67 17.43
N ALA A 808 13.95 -17.38 16.30
CA ALA A 808 14.00 -16.85 14.95
C ALA A 808 15.07 -15.76 14.78
N THR A 809 16.29 -16.02 15.27
CA THR A 809 17.39 -15.06 15.21
C THR A 809 17.76 -14.79 13.75
N PRO A 810 17.71 -13.53 13.27
CA PRO A 810 18.05 -13.21 11.89
C PRO A 810 19.46 -13.66 11.49
N ILE A 811 19.58 -14.31 10.33
CA ILE A 811 20.85 -14.67 9.73
C ILE A 811 21.60 -13.40 9.37
N ARG A 812 22.87 -13.31 9.79
CA ARG A 812 23.76 -12.20 9.41
C ARG A 812 24.87 -12.72 8.51
N ALA A 813 24.66 -12.65 7.20
CA ALA A 813 25.71 -12.95 6.22
C ALA A 813 26.61 -11.72 6.05
N THR A 814 27.86 -11.80 6.53
CA THR A 814 28.83 -10.71 6.39
C THR A 814 29.40 -10.65 4.97
N GLY A 815 29.44 -9.46 4.39
CA GLY A 815 30.05 -9.24 3.07
C GLY A 815 29.21 -9.70 1.88
N SER A 816 27.90 -9.90 2.07
CA SER A 816 27.00 -10.07 0.93
C SER A 816 26.89 -8.77 0.14
N ARG A 817 26.70 -8.88 -1.18
CA ARG A 817 26.44 -7.75 -2.10
C ARG A 817 25.13 -7.03 -1.80
N PHE A 818 24.23 -7.70 -1.08
CA PHE A 818 22.89 -7.23 -0.74
C PHE A 818 22.76 -6.89 0.75
N SER A 819 23.88 -6.81 1.48
CA SER A 819 23.85 -6.43 2.90
C SER A 819 23.48 -4.96 3.07
N GLU A 820 22.71 -4.67 4.11
CA GLU A 820 22.50 -3.32 4.61
C GLU A 820 23.80 -2.66 5.10
N ASN A 821 23.73 -1.35 5.32
CA ASN A 821 24.85 -0.62 5.88
C ASN A 821 25.18 -1.13 7.30
N ARG A 822 26.47 -1.09 7.65
CA ARG A 822 26.93 -1.22 9.03
C ARG A 822 27.50 0.08 9.51
N ILE A 823 27.08 0.48 10.71
CA ILE A 823 27.60 1.65 11.42
C ILE A 823 28.12 1.23 12.79
N VAL A 824 28.77 2.15 13.49
CA VAL A 824 29.22 1.95 14.87
C VAL A 824 28.27 2.64 15.83
N ASN A 825 27.86 1.93 16.89
CA ASN A 825 27.05 2.51 17.96
C ASN A 825 27.88 3.38 18.93
N ASP A 826 27.21 3.96 19.91
CA ASP A 826 27.80 4.71 21.04
C ASP A 826 28.80 3.91 21.88
N GLN A 827 28.73 2.57 21.83
CA GLN A 827 29.68 1.64 22.46
C GLN A 827 30.83 1.21 21.52
N ASN A 828 30.95 1.81 20.34
CA ASN A 828 31.96 1.49 19.33
C ASN A 828 31.90 0.03 18.83
N GLN A 829 30.71 -0.56 18.81
CA GLN A 829 30.42 -1.88 18.25
C GLN A 829 29.70 -1.75 16.91
N PRO A 830 29.97 -2.67 15.95
CA PRO A 830 29.28 -2.65 14.67
C PRO A 830 27.83 -3.11 14.84
N VAL A 831 26.89 -2.29 14.36
CA VAL A 831 25.47 -2.59 14.28
C VAL A 831 25.02 -2.58 12.83
N ASP A 832 24.18 -3.56 12.46
CA ASP A 832 23.51 -3.56 11.16
C ASP A 832 22.40 -2.52 11.20
N VAL A 833 22.34 -1.67 10.18
CA VAL A 833 21.27 -0.71 9.99
C VAL A 833 20.07 -1.45 9.40
N LEU A 834 18.86 -1.10 9.83
CA LEU A 834 17.64 -1.65 9.26
C LEU A 834 17.50 -1.22 7.80
N TYR A 835 16.83 -2.05 7.00
CA TYR A 835 16.51 -1.72 5.61
C TYR A 835 15.90 -0.32 5.43
N ARG A 836 14.90 0.04 6.27
CA ARG A 836 14.22 1.34 6.21
C ARG A 836 15.12 2.55 6.48
N LEU A 837 16.27 2.33 7.12
CA LEU A 837 17.26 3.36 7.48
C LEU A 837 18.57 3.21 6.69
N SER A 838 18.63 2.23 5.78
CA SER A 838 19.81 1.96 4.97
C SER A 838 19.81 2.81 3.71
N LYS A 839 21.01 3.07 3.21
CA LYS A 839 21.24 3.89 2.01
C LYS A 839 22.33 3.30 1.12
N GLY A 840 22.15 3.47 -0.18
CA GLY A 840 23.07 3.02 -1.22
C GLY A 840 23.39 4.13 -2.23
N HIS A 841 24.30 3.86 -3.16
CA HIS A 841 24.52 4.61 -4.40
C HIS A 841 24.38 6.15 -4.27
N GLY A 842 25.33 6.79 -3.60
CA GLY A 842 25.34 8.26 -3.43
C GLY A 842 24.51 8.80 -2.25
N GLY A 843 24.00 7.91 -1.38
CA GLY A 843 23.22 8.31 -0.20
C GLY A 843 21.71 8.19 -0.37
N VAL A 844 21.25 7.61 -1.48
CA VAL A 844 19.84 7.32 -1.73
C VAL A 844 19.35 6.24 -0.76
N MET A 845 18.24 6.51 -0.08
CA MET A 845 17.64 5.56 0.86
C MET A 845 17.15 4.31 0.13
N CYS A 846 17.34 3.14 0.74
CA CYS A 846 16.93 1.87 0.16
C CYS A 846 15.42 1.86 -0.16
N GLU A 847 14.57 2.40 0.72
CA GLU A 847 13.13 2.49 0.48
C GLU A 847 12.75 3.38 -0.70
N GLY A 848 13.54 4.42 -1.01
CA GLY A 848 13.33 5.25 -2.19
C GLY A 848 13.52 4.48 -3.50
N CYS A 849 14.36 3.43 -3.51
CA CYS A 849 14.56 2.56 -4.66
C CYS A 849 13.68 1.32 -4.67
N HIS A 850 13.40 0.74 -3.49
CA HIS A 850 12.79 -0.58 -3.37
C HIS A 850 11.34 -0.54 -2.87
N GLY A 851 10.86 0.60 -2.37
CA GLY A 851 9.57 0.75 -1.70
C GLY A 851 9.67 0.43 -0.21
N SER A 852 8.55 0.57 0.50
CA SER A 852 8.48 0.41 1.95
C SER A 852 8.70 -1.02 2.44
N THR A 853 9.11 -1.17 3.71
CA THR A 853 9.16 -2.47 4.40
C THR A 853 7.80 -3.21 4.29
N HIS A 854 7.79 -4.52 4.04
CA HIS A 854 6.59 -5.35 3.74
C HIS A 854 5.79 -5.00 2.47
N ALA A 855 6.19 -3.95 1.73
CA ALA A 855 5.58 -3.50 0.49
C ALA A 855 6.60 -3.36 -0.65
N ILE A 856 7.74 -4.05 -0.53
CA ILE A 856 8.87 -3.93 -1.46
C ILE A 856 8.40 -4.27 -2.88
N TRP A 857 8.65 -3.38 -3.82
CA TRP A 857 8.21 -3.54 -5.20
C TRP A 857 8.91 -4.70 -5.91
N PRO A 858 8.25 -5.32 -6.90
CA PRO A 858 6.88 -5.06 -7.34
C PRO A 858 5.84 -5.81 -6.51
N ASN A 859 4.64 -5.24 -6.39
CA ASN A 859 3.45 -6.01 -6.05
C ASN A 859 3.05 -6.89 -7.25
N GLY A 860 2.76 -8.16 -7.00
CA GLY A 860 2.40 -9.13 -8.04
C GLY A 860 1.10 -8.80 -8.78
N ASN A 861 0.23 -7.97 -8.20
CA ASN A 861 -0.91 -7.38 -8.89
C ASN A 861 -0.46 -6.11 -9.65
N PRO A 862 -0.44 -6.12 -11.00
CA PRO A 862 0.05 -4.98 -11.79
C PRO A 862 -0.80 -3.70 -11.64
N ASN A 863 -2.04 -3.82 -11.14
CA ASN A 863 -2.95 -2.69 -10.93
C ASN A 863 -2.99 -2.22 -9.47
N ALA A 864 -2.19 -2.81 -8.57
CA ALA A 864 -2.17 -2.38 -7.17
C ALA A 864 -1.58 -0.96 -7.04
N ASN A 865 -2.19 -0.14 -6.18
CA ASN A 865 -1.70 1.20 -5.88
C ASN A 865 -0.26 1.23 -5.38
N ASP A 866 0.22 0.15 -4.74
CA ASP A 866 1.62 0.05 -4.35
C ASP A 866 2.57 0.27 -5.52
N ASN A 867 2.22 -0.21 -6.73
CA ASN A 867 3.10 -0.10 -7.89
C ASN A 867 3.10 1.31 -8.51
N VAL A 868 2.18 2.20 -8.11
CA VAL A 868 1.97 3.51 -8.74
C VAL A 868 3.24 4.36 -8.68
N ALA A 869 3.84 4.55 -7.51
CA ALA A 869 5.05 5.36 -7.37
C ALA A 869 6.18 4.87 -8.30
N ALA A 870 6.46 3.56 -8.31
CA ALA A 870 7.47 2.99 -9.20
C ALA A 870 7.15 3.24 -10.68
N ILE A 871 5.90 3.02 -11.10
CA ILE A 871 5.45 3.26 -12.48
C ILE A 871 5.61 4.74 -12.86
N GLN A 872 5.27 5.67 -11.97
CA GLN A 872 5.38 7.11 -12.21
C GLN A 872 6.85 7.54 -12.37
N ILE A 873 7.76 6.97 -11.58
CA ILE A 873 9.18 7.37 -11.55
C ILE A 873 9.96 6.78 -12.73
N GLN A 874 9.78 5.49 -13.04
CA GLN A 874 10.62 4.79 -14.03
C GLN A 874 9.85 4.23 -15.24
N GLY A 875 8.53 4.38 -15.29
CA GLY A 875 7.67 3.90 -16.36
C GLY A 875 7.23 2.43 -16.23
N HIS A 876 7.64 1.73 -15.18
CA HIS A 876 7.21 0.36 -14.89
C HIS A 876 7.23 0.02 -13.40
N ALA A 877 6.45 -1.00 -13.01
CA ALA A 877 6.45 -1.51 -11.64
C ALA A 877 7.78 -2.19 -11.29
N GLY A 878 8.13 -2.19 -10.00
CA GLY A 878 9.33 -2.84 -9.49
C GLY A 878 10.31 -1.88 -8.85
N THR A 879 11.41 -2.43 -8.35
CA THR A 879 12.52 -1.66 -7.80
C THR A 879 13.06 -0.70 -8.86
N ILE A 880 13.42 0.53 -8.47
CA ILE A 880 14.02 1.53 -9.36
C ILE A 880 15.31 0.97 -9.96
N SER A 881 15.30 0.76 -11.28
CA SER A 881 16.40 0.14 -12.03
C SER A 881 16.83 0.95 -13.25
N GLU A 882 16.05 1.98 -13.62
CA GLU A 882 16.38 2.89 -14.70
C GLU A 882 17.27 4.02 -14.19
N CYS A 883 18.54 4.01 -14.59
CA CYS A 883 19.49 5.03 -14.15
C CYS A 883 19.08 6.45 -14.59
N THR A 884 18.26 6.56 -15.63
CA THR A 884 17.70 7.85 -16.08
C THR A 884 16.76 8.48 -15.05
N VAL A 885 16.31 7.77 -14.01
CA VAL A 885 15.54 8.38 -12.91
C VAL A 885 16.37 9.47 -12.23
N CYS A 886 17.62 9.17 -11.88
CA CYS A 886 18.49 10.11 -11.16
C CYS A 886 19.51 10.79 -12.08
N HIS A 887 19.90 10.15 -13.17
CA HIS A 887 20.90 10.66 -14.10
C HIS A 887 20.27 11.23 -15.36
N GLU A 888 20.89 12.26 -15.93
CA GLU A 888 20.53 12.72 -17.27
C GLU A 888 21.00 11.73 -18.34
N THR A 889 20.24 11.66 -19.45
CA THR A 889 20.53 10.79 -20.58
C THR A 889 21.94 11.06 -21.13
N ASP A 890 22.64 9.98 -21.49
CA ASP A 890 23.98 9.98 -22.08
C ASP A 890 25.15 10.50 -21.21
N GLN A 891 24.91 11.01 -20.01
CA GLN A 891 25.97 11.50 -19.11
C GLN A 891 26.83 10.38 -18.52
N LEU A 892 26.24 9.22 -18.25
CA LEU A 892 26.97 8.11 -17.67
C LEU A 892 27.89 7.44 -18.70
N SER A 893 29.09 7.06 -18.26
CA SER A 893 29.97 6.20 -19.07
C SER A 893 29.22 4.94 -19.45
N ALA A 894 29.14 4.66 -20.76
CA ALA A 894 28.52 3.45 -21.28
C ALA A 894 29.11 2.15 -20.72
N SER A 895 30.28 2.20 -20.06
CA SER A 895 30.99 1.04 -19.51
C SER A 895 30.98 0.95 -17.97
N THR A 896 30.21 1.83 -17.31
CA THR A 896 30.13 1.87 -15.84
C THR A 896 29.55 0.59 -15.26
N GLN A 897 30.09 0.16 -14.12
CA GLN A 897 29.58 -0.91 -13.26
C GLN A 897 29.42 -0.44 -11.81
N ASP A 898 29.51 0.87 -11.58
CA ASP A 898 29.50 1.49 -10.27
C ASP A 898 28.07 1.85 -9.80
N GLY A 899 27.05 1.27 -10.46
CA GLY A 899 25.65 1.42 -10.10
C GLY A 899 25.29 0.70 -8.79
N PRO A 900 24.04 0.83 -8.32
CA PRO A 900 23.53 0.12 -7.15
C PRO A 900 23.83 -1.38 -7.24
N HIS A 901 24.30 -2.00 -6.15
CA HIS A 901 24.73 -3.40 -6.09
C HIS A 901 25.78 -3.82 -7.14
N GLY A 902 26.53 -2.87 -7.71
CA GLY A 902 27.47 -3.11 -8.80
C GLY A 902 26.79 -3.42 -10.13
N MET A 903 25.58 -2.90 -10.35
CA MET A 903 24.87 -3.01 -11.61
C MET A 903 25.45 -2.05 -12.66
N HIS A 904 25.40 -2.48 -13.91
CA HIS A 904 25.63 -1.62 -15.07
C HIS A 904 24.30 -1.04 -15.56
N LEU A 905 24.38 -0.06 -16.48
CA LEU A 905 23.20 0.51 -17.14
C LEU A 905 22.38 -0.60 -17.83
N VAL A 906 21.11 -0.74 -17.46
CA VAL A 906 20.24 -1.83 -17.95
C VAL A 906 19.53 -1.43 -19.25
N ASP A 907 19.05 -0.20 -19.36
CA ASP A 907 18.34 0.30 -20.57
C ASP A 907 19.24 1.01 -21.60
N ASP A 908 20.56 1.10 -21.34
CA ASP A 908 21.46 1.84 -22.21
C ASP A 908 21.99 1.01 -23.38
N ARG A 909 21.55 1.35 -24.60
CA ARG A 909 21.99 0.71 -25.85
C ARG A 909 23.51 0.78 -26.08
N ARG A 910 24.21 1.79 -25.54
CA ARG A 910 25.66 1.96 -25.66
C ARG A 910 26.40 0.85 -24.90
N PHE A 911 25.88 0.43 -23.74
CA PHE A 911 26.41 -0.72 -23.01
C PHE A 911 26.30 -2.00 -23.85
N TRP A 912 25.09 -2.31 -24.33
CA TRP A 912 24.79 -3.52 -25.09
C TRP A 912 25.47 -3.60 -26.46
N ARG A 913 25.80 -2.47 -27.09
CA ARG A 913 26.46 -2.46 -28.40
C ARG A 913 27.97 -2.51 -28.32
N GLU A 914 28.56 -1.77 -27.40
CA GLU A 914 29.99 -1.46 -27.47
C GLU A 914 30.71 -1.73 -26.15
N ALA A 915 30.13 -1.32 -25.03
CA ALA A 915 30.86 -1.27 -23.77
C ALA A 915 30.96 -2.60 -23.02
N HIS A 916 29.96 -3.50 -23.14
CA HIS A 916 29.97 -4.81 -22.49
C HIS A 916 31.17 -5.66 -22.91
N LYS A 917 31.69 -5.47 -24.14
CA LYS A 917 32.92 -6.12 -24.61
C LYS A 917 34.14 -5.67 -23.81
N ASP A 918 34.24 -4.38 -23.54
CA ASP A 918 35.35 -3.83 -22.77
C ASP A 918 35.23 -4.17 -21.29
N ALA A 919 34.00 -4.25 -20.76
CA ALA A 919 33.73 -4.86 -19.45
C ALA A 919 34.23 -6.31 -19.39
N ALA A 920 33.86 -7.15 -20.35
CA ALA A 920 34.31 -8.54 -20.42
C ALA A 920 35.84 -8.66 -20.55
N LYS A 921 36.49 -7.82 -21.37
CA LYS A 921 37.97 -7.79 -21.49
C LYS A 921 38.66 -7.34 -20.22
N ARG A 922 38.09 -6.40 -19.46
CA ARG A 922 38.65 -5.98 -18.16
C ARG A 922 38.64 -7.15 -17.17
N GLU A 923 37.78 -8.13 -17.39
CA GLU A 923 37.70 -9.38 -16.63
C GLU A 923 38.52 -10.55 -17.23
N ASN A 924 39.20 -10.37 -18.39
CA ASN A 924 39.94 -11.42 -19.09
C ASN A 924 40.95 -12.13 -18.17
N GLY A 925 40.73 -13.43 -17.94
CA GLY A 925 41.55 -14.29 -17.07
C GLY A 925 40.80 -14.91 -15.88
N ARG A 926 39.52 -14.59 -15.68
CA ARG A 926 38.68 -15.19 -14.62
C ARG A 926 37.45 -15.92 -15.21
N PRO A 927 37.62 -17.11 -15.80
CA PRO A 927 36.51 -17.91 -16.33
C PRO A 927 35.54 -18.46 -15.26
N ASN A 928 35.64 -18.02 -14.00
CA ASN A 928 34.83 -18.47 -12.85
C ASN A 928 34.71 -17.36 -11.76
N GLY A 929 34.35 -16.11 -12.11
CA GLY A 929 34.03 -15.10 -11.07
C GLY A 929 34.69 -13.73 -11.25
N GLY A 930 34.60 -13.16 -12.45
CA GLY A 930 34.67 -11.70 -12.58
C GLY A 930 33.42 -11.02 -12.00
N THR A 931 33.40 -9.70 -12.00
CA THR A 931 32.26 -8.87 -11.56
C THR A 931 30.96 -9.18 -12.30
N CYS A 932 31.00 -9.69 -13.54
CA CYS A 932 29.80 -10.16 -14.24
C CYS A 932 29.24 -11.48 -13.67
N GLY A 933 30.11 -12.39 -13.21
CA GLY A 933 29.71 -13.72 -12.75
C GLY A 933 28.78 -13.68 -11.53
N SER A 934 28.92 -12.68 -10.66
CA SER A 934 28.10 -12.51 -9.47
C SER A 934 26.61 -12.35 -9.77
N CYS A 935 26.25 -11.80 -10.93
CA CYS A 935 24.85 -11.59 -11.32
C CYS A 935 24.44 -12.54 -12.45
N HIS A 936 25.35 -12.85 -13.38
CA HIS A 936 25.07 -13.66 -14.57
C HIS A 936 25.43 -15.14 -14.43
N GLY A 937 25.96 -15.56 -13.27
CA GLY A 937 26.39 -16.93 -13.01
C GLY A 937 27.80 -17.22 -13.54
N SER A 938 28.39 -18.31 -13.06
CA SER A 938 29.72 -18.75 -13.50
C SER A 938 29.76 -19.21 -14.96
N ASP A 939 28.62 -19.59 -15.53
CA ASP A 939 28.47 -19.94 -16.95
C ASP A 939 28.05 -18.75 -17.83
N HIS A 940 27.80 -17.59 -17.22
CA HIS A 940 27.37 -16.34 -17.86
C HIS A 940 26.08 -16.45 -18.68
N ARG A 941 25.22 -17.44 -18.39
CA ARG A 941 23.91 -17.62 -19.06
C ARG A 941 22.79 -16.80 -18.43
N GLY A 942 23.10 -16.07 -17.36
CA GLY A 942 22.13 -15.28 -16.62
C GLY A 942 21.54 -16.06 -15.44
N THR A 943 21.12 -15.33 -14.42
CA THR A 943 20.43 -15.89 -13.25
C THR A 943 19.17 -15.09 -12.94
N VAL A 944 18.50 -15.40 -11.83
CA VAL A 944 17.41 -14.56 -11.34
C VAL A 944 17.84 -13.11 -11.09
N LEU A 945 19.13 -12.85 -10.85
CA LEU A 945 19.70 -11.51 -10.63
C LEU A 945 19.89 -10.71 -11.92
N SER A 946 19.89 -11.34 -13.10
CA SER A 946 20.07 -10.67 -14.38
C SER A 946 18.80 -10.59 -15.22
N ARG A 947 17.63 -10.79 -14.58
CA ARG A 947 16.34 -10.66 -15.23
C ARG A 947 16.03 -9.21 -15.53
N THR A 948 15.53 -8.93 -16.72
CA THR A 948 15.03 -7.60 -17.06
C THR A 948 13.61 -7.41 -16.50
N PRO A 949 13.30 -6.25 -15.88
CA PRO A 949 11.98 -6.00 -15.30
C PRO A 949 10.90 -5.75 -16.36
N VAL A 950 11.29 -5.36 -17.58
CA VAL A 950 10.39 -5.08 -18.71
C VAL A 950 10.89 -5.72 -20.00
N ASP A 951 10.06 -5.70 -21.04
CA ASP A 951 10.49 -6.11 -22.37
C ASP A 951 11.56 -5.14 -22.88
N ARG A 952 12.70 -5.69 -23.29
CA ARG A 952 13.81 -4.91 -23.82
C ARG A 952 14.09 -5.33 -25.25
N SER A 953 14.15 -4.35 -26.16
CA SER A 953 14.43 -4.59 -27.57
C SER A 953 15.55 -3.70 -28.07
N TRP A 954 16.55 -4.33 -28.70
CA TRP A 954 17.70 -3.63 -29.26
C TRP A 954 18.15 -4.25 -30.58
N SER A 955 18.83 -3.43 -31.38
CA SER A 955 19.41 -3.89 -32.64
C SER A 955 20.93 -4.05 -32.47
N VAL A 956 21.46 -5.24 -32.75
CA VAL A 956 22.89 -5.56 -32.74
C VAL A 956 23.27 -6.08 -34.13
N GLU A 957 24.28 -5.49 -34.76
CA GLU A 957 24.79 -5.94 -36.08
C GLU A 957 23.69 -6.15 -37.15
N SER A 958 22.68 -5.28 -37.18
CA SER A 958 21.50 -5.36 -38.08
C SER A 958 20.50 -6.48 -37.78
N ARG A 959 20.56 -7.07 -36.58
CA ARG A 959 19.57 -8.04 -36.06
C ARG A 959 18.88 -7.46 -34.84
N ASN A 960 17.56 -7.52 -34.83
CA ASN A 960 16.79 -7.16 -33.64
C ASN A 960 16.78 -8.34 -32.67
N ARG A 961 17.06 -8.04 -31.41
CA ARG A 961 16.94 -8.95 -30.28
C ARG A 961 15.95 -8.35 -29.31
N THR A 962 15.11 -9.21 -28.77
CA THR A 962 14.14 -8.88 -27.75
C THR A 962 14.33 -9.88 -26.63
N VAL A 963 14.40 -9.38 -25.41
CA VAL A 963 14.36 -10.17 -24.18
C VAL A 963 13.09 -9.77 -23.45
N ALA A 964 12.28 -10.75 -23.10
CA ALA A 964 11.01 -10.51 -22.44
C ALA A 964 11.23 -10.15 -20.95
N ALA A 965 10.29 -9.43 -20.36
CA ALA A 965 10.26 -9.21 -18.92
C ALA A 965 10.39 -10.54 -18.15
N GLY A 966 11.26 -10.57 -17.14
CA GLY A 966 11.54 -11.76 -16.32
C GLY A 966 12.49 -12.78 -16.95
N GLU A 967 12.88 -12.62 -18.21
CA GLU A 967 13.88 -13.48 -18.84
C GLU A 967 15.30 -13.09 -18.38
N PRO A 968 16.12 -14.04 -17.88
CA PRO A 968 17.51 -13.77 -17.53
C PRO A 968 18.32 -13.32 -18.73
N VAL A 969 19.09 -12.24 -18.58
CA VAL A 969 20.02 -11.80 -19.61
C VAL A 969 21.36 -12.51 -19.41
N GLY A 970 21.83 -13.20 -20.45
CA GLY A 970 23.11 -13.89 -20.52
C GLY A 970 23.97 -13.43 -21.71
N CYS A 971 25.26 -13.79 -21.70
CA CYS A 971 26.17 -13.49 -22.81
C CYS A 971 25.80 -14.22 -24.11
N ASP A 972 25.02 -15.30 -24.01
CA ASP A 972 24.55 -16.14 -25.11
C ASP A 972 23.34 -15.60 -25.88
N VAL A 973 22.71 -14.53 -25.38
CA VAL A 973 21.54 -13.88 -26.01
C VAL A 973 21.86 -13.36 -27.42
N CYS A 974 23.05 -12.80 -27.62
CA CYS A 974 23.46 -12.18 -28.89
C CYS A 974 24.49 -13.01 -29.67
N HIS A 975 25.41 -13.71 -28.99
CA HIS A 975 26.55 -14.42 -29.57
C HIS A 975 26.87 -15.68 -28.80
N SER A 976 27.54 -16.68 -29.39
CA SER A 976 27.96 -17.88 -28.64
C SER A 976 28.99 -17.55 -27.55
N LEU A 977 28.89 -18.18 -26.37
CA LEU A 977 29.79 -17.98 -25.23
C LEU A 977 31.28 -18.10 -25.59
N ASP A 978 31.65 -19.06 -26.44
CA ASP A 978 33.04 -19.23 -26.90
C ASP A 978 33.57 -17.93 -27.54
N LYS A 979 32.75 -17.24 -28.34
CA LYS A 979 33.11 -15.97 -28.99
C LYS A 979 33.12 -14.78 -28.03
N SER A 980 32.36 -14.85 -26.94
CA SER A 980 32.20 -13.76 -25.98
C SER A 980 33.49 -13.49 -25.19
N PHE A 981 34.36 -14.50 -25.04
CA PHE A 981 35.62 -14.41 -24.29
C PHE A 981 36.89 -14.74 -25.13
N GLU A 982 36.75 -14.98 -26.45
CA GLU A 982 37.84 -15.42 -27.34
C GLU A 982 38.80 -14.30 -27.84
N ARG A 983 38.84 -13.11 -27.20
CA ARG A 983 39.77 -12.03 -27.59
C ARG A 983 40.42 -11.27 -26.45
#